data_AF-A0A369KIL2-F1
#
_entry.id   AF-A0A369KIL2-F1
#
_cell.length_a   1.000
_cell.length_b   1.000
_cell.length_c   1.000
_cell.angle_alpha   90.00
_cell.angle_beta   90.00
_cell.angle_gamma   90.00
#
_symmetry.space_group_name_H-M   'P 1'
#
loop_
_entity.id
_entity.type
_entity.pdbx_description
1 polymer ?
#
loop_
_entity_poly.entity_id
_entity_poly.type
_entity_poly.pdbx_seq_one_letter_code
_entity_poly.pdbx_strand_id
1 'polypeptide(L)'
;MKKRVPSGFFILVALALLGMSFMQGLFTLSSAKIYFPHQLEHLVNLELIQPDESRKVALNHGLVTLHGRFRDDLPELSEKRFQFLQLLNNVFHLQGRKTRLLSKLKQAREASILAWNYFVSIRFAHPQRGQLVLVPPSYEIPEAVEGIICQQEPFPQFLSFEQVTDRFSMFLASPRLSDVPHYCQLLQDFYEELQSPVLGLASESLKAHLRASSALLEESVNYRGLQEHVHALRSVFDHLSVVVHGLEDPSGWGRESKVRAIRDYYQSLDSLIEVGQKLLPLQLQLEHALQEEEGVIWFFEDAVVSSQELAEQDPSRFSLWFSKASEVWEQFPFNKGHTFKIPDQMRSLVLESTFRSQEVAPNYLNYLVTLFPFAIMLIFLVVSFSKQLKGMGGGAITFGRSPARLLQKGTSKVTFEDVAGAEEAKAELQEIVSFLKNPQPFLAIGARIPKGILCVGPPGTGKTLIAKAVAGEADRPFFSMSGSDFVEMFVGVGASRVRDTFDQARKHAPCIVFMDEIDAVGRHRGVGVGGGNDEREQTLNQLLVEMDGFESNEGIILVAATNRPDVLDKALLRPGRFDRRVVIDLPDIRGRYEILQLHAKKIKIAPEVDLMRIARSTPGASGADLENVLNEAALLAVHRSSEIVQDPDVREARDKVLFGKERRSFELDQEARWTTAVHEAGHAIVAKSLSHCDPVEKVTIIPRGLALGATYTLPTKNRTGYKKEELRHILAMLLGGRCAEEVLIGDISSGAQNDIERLTDIARKMVCEWGMCERFGPVALEEKAESSHYMGSSVSACSDDTLRAVDEEVLAICAEAKSTAKKILEEKKELLQKLSDLLIEFETLDGQELEEVIAGTFDAEKKRKSGETLEKVVPVEPAEGKREETARPAQEEEKKEGD
;
A
#
# COMPACT_ATOMS: atom_id res chain seq x y z
N MET A 1 56.31 -43.18 -5.68
CA MET A 1 57.01 -42.29 -4.72
C MET A 1 56.29 -40.94 -4.66
N LYS A 2 55.65 -40.62 -3.53
CA LYS A 2 55.04 -39.32 -3.25
C LYS A 2 56.11 -38.22 -3.29
N LYS A 3 56.13 -37.37 -4.31
CA LYS A 3 56.89 -36.12 -4.26
C LYS A 3 56.02 -35.08 -3.55
N ARG A 4 56.28 -34.90 -2.25
CA ARG A 4 55.75 -33.77 -1.48
C ARG A 4 56.24 -32.48 -2.14
N VAL A 5 55.32 -31.60 -2.51
CA VAL A 5 55.64 -30.19 -2.75
C VAL A 5 56.35 -29.69 -1.49
N PRO A 6 57.52 -29.02 -1.59
CA PRO A 6 58.23 -28.55 -0.40
C PRO A 6 57.31 -27.58 0.34
N SER A 7 56.99 -27.90 1.59
CA SER A 7 56.11 -27.13 2.48
C SER A 7 56.51 -25.66 2.57
N GLY A 8 57.79 -25.34 2.33
CA GLY A 8 58.29 -23.97 2.23
C GLY A 8 57.66 -23.13 1.12
N PHE A 9 57.16 -23.72 0.02
CA PHE A 9 56.54 -22.95 -1.06
C PHE A 9 55.18 -22.37 -0.65
N PHE A 10 54.33 -23.19 -0.03
CA PHE A 10 53.03 -22.71 0.48
C PHE A 10 53.22 -21.70 1.61
N ILE A 11 54.24 -21.86 2.44
CA ILE A 11 54.55 -20.89 3.50
C ILE A 11 55.03 -19.56 2.90
N LEU A 12 55.85 -19.58 1.84
CA LEU A 12 56.37 -18.37 1.21
C LEU A 12 55.29 -17.64 0.39
N VAL A 13 54.41 -18.38 -0.30
CA VAL A 13 53.23 -17.81 -0.98
C VAL A 13 52.21 -17.29 0.02
N ALA A 14 51.98 -18.00 1.13
CA ALA A 14 51.12 -17.52 2.21
C ALA A 14 51.70 -16.27 2.87
N LEU A 15 53.02 -16.19 3.10
CA LEU A 15 53.70 -14.99 3.61
C LEU A 15 53.67 -13.83 2.61
N ALA A 16 53.78 -14.10 1.31
CA ALA A 16 53.67 -13.08 0.27
C ALA A 16 52.23 -12.57 0.13
N LEU A 17 51.23 -13.46 0.20
CA LEU A 17 49.81 -13.11 0.22
C LEU A 17 49.42 -12.39 1.51
N LEU A 18 49.95 -12.81 2.67
CA LEU A 18 49.80 -12.08 3.93
C LEU A 18 50.48 -10.72 3.85
N GLY A 19 51.68 -10.62 3.28
CA GLY A 19 52.38 -9.36 3.07
C GLY A 19 51.63 -8.43 2.12
N MET A 20 51.03 -8.96 1.04
CA MET A 20 50.17 -8.20 0.12
C MET A 20 48.86 -7.78 0.78
N SER A 21 48.22 -8.67 1.53
CA SER A 21 46.97 -8.39 2.24
C SER A 21 47.20 -7.43 3.41
N PHE A 22 48.38 -7.47 4.04
CA PHE A 22 48.81 -6.53 5.09
C PHE A 22 49.19 -5.18 4.49
N MET A 23 49.84 -5.15 3.32
CA MET A 23 50.07 -3.91 2.54
C MET A 23 48.75 -3.30 2.06
N GLN A 24 47.82 -4.10 1.53
CA GLN A 24 46.47 -3.63 1.14
C GLN A 24 45.69 -3.12 2.36
N GLY A 25 45.80 -3.80 3.51
CA GLY A 25 45.20 -3.35 4.78
C GLY A 25 45.83 -2.08 5.34
N LEU A 26 47.12 -1.82 5.07
CA LEU A 26 47.80 -0.57 5.42
C LEU A 26 47.42 0.60 4.50
N PHE A 27 46.99 0.34 3.25
CA PHE A 27 46.61 1.36 2.26
C PHE A 27 45.09 1.59 2.15
N THR A 28 44.24 0.80 2.78
CA THR A 28 42.83 1.15 2.96
C THR A 28 42.71 2.20 4.06
N LEU A 29 42.99 3.45 3.70
CA LEU A 29 42.53 4.60 4.47
C LEU A 29 41.02 4.43 4.67
N SER A 30 40.59 4.36 5.92
CA SER A 30 39.19 4.39 6.36
C SER A 30 38.41 5.42 5.53
N SER A 31 37.54 4.95 4.63
CA SER A 31 36.75 5.79 3.75
C SER A 31 35.55 6.35 4.51
N ALA A 32 35.35 7.67 4.45
CA ALA A 32 34.17 8.32 5.03
C ALA A 32 32.87 7.79 4.40
N LYS A 33 31.79 7.72 5.19
CA LYS A 33 30.45 7.40 4.68
C LYS A 33 29.80 8.68 4.18
N ILE A 34 29.83 8.92 2.88
CA ILE A 34 29.06 9.98 2.21
C ILE A 34 27.99 9.30 1.35
N TYR A 35 26.74 9.73 1.50
CA TYR A 35 25.65 9.27 0.66
C TYR A 35 25.10 10.47 -0.13
N PHE A 36 25.00 10.32 -1.45
CA PHE A 36 24.28 11.20 -2.39
C PHE A 36 24.96 12.52 -2.85
N PRO A 37 24.56 13.05 -4.03
CA PRO A 37 25.02 14.35 -4.55
C PRO A 37 24.60 15.58 -3.74
N HIS A 38 23.45 15.51 -3.04
CA HIS A 38 22.84 16.65 -2.35
C HIS A 38 23.56 17.06 -1.05
N GLN A 39 24.43 16.21 -0.51
CA GLN A 39 25.22 16.54 0.68
C GLN A 39 26.36 17.52 0.37
N LEU A 40 26.77 17.61 -0.90
CA LEU A 40 27.92 18.40 -1.33
C LEU A 40 27.75 19.91 -1.07
N GLU A 41 26.57 20.46 -1.39
CA GLU A 41 26.21 21.86 -1.10
C GLU A 41 26.42 22.18 0.38
N HIS A 42 25.87 21.34 1.26
CA HIS A 42 25.93 21.55 2.70
C HIS A 42 27.34 21.37 3.27
N LEU A 43 28.12 20.41 2.75
CA LEU A 43 29.52 20.21 3.12
C LEU A 43 30.39 21.44 2.80
N VAL A 44 30.10 22.11 1.68
CA VAL A 44 30.79 23.34 1.27
C VAL A 44 30.31 24.53 2.08
N ASN A 45 28.99 24.72 2.21
CA ASN A 45 28.40 25.82 2.97
C ASN A 45 28.89 25.85 4.44
N LEU A 46 28.94 24.67 5.08
CA LEU A 46 29.39 24.52 6.46
C LEU A 46 30.92 24.38 6.60
N GLU A 47 31.68 24.44 5.50
CA GLU A 47 33.15 24.34 5.48
C GLU A 47 33.72 23.07 6.13
N LEU A 48 32.99 21.95 6.06
CA LEU A 48 33.36 20.70 6.74
C LEU A 48 34.49 19.92 6.03
N ILE A 49 34.85 20.35 4.82
CA ILE A 49 35.89 19.73 3.99
C ILE A 49 37.15 20.62 3.90
N GLN A 50 38.30 20.01 3.67
CA GLN A 50 39.56 20.72 3.42
C GLN A 50 39.65 21.15 1.95
N PRO A 51 39.65 22.47 1.65
CA PRO A 51 39.65 22.94 0.26
C PRO A 51 40.92 22.56 -0.52
N ASP A 52 42.08 22.54 0.13
CA ASP A 52 43.36 22.24 -0.53
C ASP A 52 43.53 20.75 -0.90
N GLU A 53 42.83 19.86 -0.22
CA GLU A 53 42.80 18.43 -0.52
C GLU A 53 41.59 18.03 -1.39
N SER A 54 40.69 18.98 -1.68
CA SER A 54 39.49 18.77 -2.49
C SER A 54 39.79 18.90 -3.99
N ARG A 55 39.79 17.78 -4.70
CA ARG A 55 40.19 17.66 -6.10
C ARG A 55 39.10 17.03 -6.95
N LYS A 56 39.06 17.43 -8.20
CA LYS A 56 38.15 16.90 -9.20
C LYS A 56 38.91 16.36 -10.41
N VAL A 57 38.58 15.15 -10.84
CA VAL A 57 39.18 14.49 -12.00
C VAL A 57 38.09 14.35 -13.05
N ALA A 58 38.28 15.02 -14.20
CA ALA A 58 37.34 14.92 -15.31
C ALA A 58 37.51 13.56 -16.00
N LEU A 59 36.45 12.76 -16.00
CA LEU A 59 36.33 11.60 -16.87
C LEU A 59 35.54 12.09 -18.09
N ASN A 60 35.98 11.77 -19.31
CA ASN A 60 35.35 12.26 -20.53
C ASN A 60 33.81 12.08 -20.49
N HIS A 61 33.05 13.02 -21.09
CA HIS A 61 31.57 13.10 -21.09
C HIS A 61 30.89 13.75 -19.88
N GLY A 62 31.40 14.91 -19.41
CA GLY A 62 30.65 15.78 -18.48
C GLY A 62 30.52 15.26 -17.04
N LEU A 63 31.13 14.12 -16.72
CA LEU A 63 31.19 13.53 -15.39
C LEU A 63 32.54 13.79 -14.71
N VAL A 64 32.51 13.90 -13.40
CA VAL A 64 33.68 14.27 -12.60
C VAL A 64 33.76 13.39 -11.37
N THR A 65 34.93 12.78 -11.14
CA THR A 65 35.22 12.09 -9.89
C THR A 65 35.78 13.07 -8.89
N LEU A 66 35.19 13.11 -7.70
CA LEU A 66 35.59 13.98 -6.60
C LEU A 66 36.44 13.21 -5.60
N HIS A 67 37.45 13.87 -5.10
CA HIS A 67 38.27 13.42 -4.00
C HIS A 67 38.36 14.55 -3.00
N GLY A 68 38.28 14.24 -1.71
CA GLY A 68 38.46 15.23 -0.68
C GLY A 68 38.68 14.59 0.68
N ARG A 69 38.91 15.44 1.68
CA ARG A 69 39.09 15.03 3.05
C ARG A 69 38.26 15.91 3.96
N PHE A 70 37.61 15.31 4.94
CA PHE A 70 36.96 16.05 6.01
C PHE A 70 38.01 16.73 6.89
N ARG A 71 37.70 17.90 7.43
CA ARG A 71 38.58 18.54 8.41
C ARG A 71 38.76 17.64 9.63
N ASP A 72 39.93 17.71 10.25
CA ASP A 72 40.24 16.92 11.44
C ASP A 72 39.50 17.44 12.68
N ASP A 73 39.26 18.76 12.74
CA ASP A 73 38.52 19.47 13.79
C ASP A 73 37.47 20.41 13.19
N LEU A 74 36.43 20.74 13.97
CA LEU A 74 35.38 21.72 13.62
C LEU A 74 35.93 23.15 13.75
N PRO A 75 35.94 23.95 12.67
CA PRO A 75 36.26 25.38 12.76
C PRO A 75 35.17 26.15 13.53
N GLU A 76 35.58 27.17 14.27
CA GLU A 76 34.65 28.10 14.95
C GLU A 76 33.64 28.75 13.97
N LEU A 77 34.08 29.01 12.73
CA LEU A 77 33.23 29.53 11.65
C LEU A 77 32.13 28.54 11.22
N SER A 78 32.43 27.24 11.18
CA SER A 78 31.45 26.21 10.83
C SER A 78 30.34 26.11 11.87
N GLU A 79 30.69 26.27 13.14
CA GLU A 79 29.72 26.32 14.24
C GLU A 79 28.82 27.57 14.14
N LYS A 80 29.40 28.74 13.86
CA LYS A 80 28.63 29.98 13.65
C LYS A 80 27.67 29.87 12.47
N ARG A 81 28.10 29.32 11.35
CA ARG A 81 27.25 29.08 10.17
C ARG A 81 26.11 28.10 10.44
N PHE A 82 26.38 27.00 11.14
CA PHE A 82 25.32 26.06 11.50
C PHE A 82 24.32 26.68 12.49
N GLN A 83 24.82 27.44 13.48
CA GLN A 83 23.98 28.19 14.42
C GLN A 83 23.10 29.21 13.69
N PHE A 84 23.63 29.92 12.70
CA PHE A 84 22.85 30.82 11.85
C PHE A 84 21.70 30.09 11.13
N LEU A 85 21.99 28.97 10.46
CA LEU A 85 20.95 28.18 9.78
C LEU A 85 19.88 27.66 10.75
N GLN A 86 20.30 27.24 11.94
CA GLN A 86 19.40 26.76 13.00
C GLN A 86 18.51 27.89 13.53
N LEU A 87 19.07 29.09 13.77
CA LEU A 87 18.32 30.29 14.16
C LEU A 87 17.31 30.66 13.08
N LEU A 88 17.70 30.67 11.81
CA LEU A 88 16.83 30.98 10.69
C LEU A 88 15.66 29.98 10.59
N ASN A 89 15.93 28.67 10.69
CA ASN A 89 14.89 27.64 10.69
C ASN A 89 13.90 27.81 11.85
N ASN A 90 14.41 28.12 13.05
CA ASN A 90 13.57 28.35 14.23
C ASN A 90 12.69 29.59 14.07
N VAL A 91 13.22 30.68 13.51
CA VAL A 91 12.46 31.91 13.20
C VAL A 91 11.35 31.61 12.19
N PHE A 92 11.67 30.94 11.07
CA PHE A 92 10.68 30.54 10.06
C PHE A 92 9.57 29.66 10.63
N HIS A 93 9.92 28.68 11.46
CA HIS A 93 8.93 27.81 12.11
C HIS A 93 8.00 28.59 13.06
N LEU A 94 8.55 29.49 13.87
CA LEU A 94 7.78 30.32 14.79
C LEU A 94 6.94 31.37 14.06
N GLN A 95 7.45 31.96 12.96
CA GLN A 95 6.68 32.86 12.09
C GLN A 95 5.50 32.12 11.45
N GLY A 96 5.72 30.92 10.90
CA GLY A 96 4.65 30.08 10.36
C GLY A 96 3.59 29.73 11.43
N ARG A 97 4.03 29.41 12.65
CA ARG A 97 3.13 29.16 13.80
C ARG A 97 2.34 30.42 14.18
N LYS A 98 2.99 31.60 14.21
CA LYS A 98 2.35 32.90 14.47
C LYS A 98 1.23 33.18 13.47
N THR A 99 1.48 33.00 12.17
CA THR A 99 0.48 33.23 11.11
C THR A 99 -0.73 32.31 11.26
N ARG A 100 -0.52 31.02 11.56
CA ARG A 100 -1.61 30.07 11.83
C ARG A 100 -2.40 30.39 13.10
N LEU A 101 -1.72 30.86 14.15
CA LEU A 101 -2.39 31.27 15.39
C LEU A 101 -3.20 32.55 15.19
N LEU A 102 -2.72 33.50 14.39
CA LEU A 102 -3.47 34.71 14.03
C LEU A 102 -4.77 34.37 13.29
N SER A 103 -4.74 33.44 12.34
CA SER A 103 -5.96 33.01 11.63
C SER A 103 -6.95 32.31 12.58
N LYS A 104 -6.46 31.45 13.49
CA LYS A 104 -7.29 30.81 14.51
C LYS A 104 -7.90 31.81 15.49
N LEU A 105 -7.13 32.81 15.91
CA LEU A 105 -7.59 33.87 16.81
C LEU A 105 -8.71 34.69 16.16
N LYS A 106 -8.62 34.97 14.86
CA LYS A 106 -9.69 35.66 14.11
C LYS A 106 -11.00 34.87 14.10
N GLN A 107 -10.92 33.57 13.83
CA GLN A 107 -12.09 32.68 13.86
C GLN A 107 -12.69 32.56 15.26
N ALA A 108 -11.85 32.39 16.28
CA ALA A 108 -12.28 32.30 17.68
C ALA A 108 -12.92 33.63 18.16
N ARG A 109 -12.44 34.77 17.66
CA ARG A 109 -13.04 36.09 17.91
C ARG A 109 -14.45 36.17 17.35
N GLU A 110 -14.66 35.82 16.09
CA GLU A 110 -15.99 35.83 15.45
C GLU A 110 -16.97 34.88 16.18
N ALA A 111 -16.50 33.68 16.53
CA ALA A 111 -17.30 32.72 17.29
C ALA A 111 -17.65 33.23 18.71
N SER A 112 -16.72 33.92 19.38
CA SER A 112 -16.96 34.49 20.71
C SER A 112 -18.02 35.61 20.68
N ILE A 113 -18.03 36.43 19.63
CA ILE A 113 -19.04 37.48 19.42
C ILE A 113 -20.42 36.84 19.21
N LEU A 114 -20.50 35.81 18.38
CA LEU A 114 -21.75 35.07 18.14
C LEU A 114 -22.26 34.39 19.40
N ALA A 115 -21.40 33.70 20.15
CA ALA A 115 -21.76 33.04 21.41
C ALA A 115 -22.27 34.03 22.46
N TRP A 116 -21.69 35.24 22.53
CA TRP A 116 -22.18 36.31 23.39
C TRP A 116 -23.57 36.80 22.99
N ASN A 117 -23.76 37.15 21.71
CA ASN A 117 -25.06 37.61 21.22
C ASN A 117 -26.14 36.55 21.45
N TYR A 118 -25.81 35.28 21.24
CA TYR A 118 -26.67 34.14 21.50
C TYR A 118 -27.04 34.00 22.98
N PHE A 119 -26.04 34.06 23.88
CA PHE A 119 -26.27 34.02 25.33
C PHE A 119 -27.16 35.15 25.83
N VAL A 120 -26.91 36.39 25.37
CA VAL A 120 -27.70 37.55 25.82
C VAL A 120 -29.16 37.43 25.36
N SER A 121 -29.40 36.91 24.15
CA SER A 121 -30.75 36.62 23.65
C SER A 121 -31.48 35.53 24.45
N ILE A 122 -30.75 34.50 24.92
CA ILE A 122 -31.32 33.45 25.77
C ILE A 122 -31.61 33.96 27.18
N ARG A 123 -30.77 34.83 27.76
CA ARG A 123 -30.90 35.21 29.16
C ARG A 123 -31.96 36.29 29.42
N PHE A 124 -31.99 37.34 28.60
CA PHE A 124 -32.73 38.57 28.92
C PHE A 124 -33.89 38.84 27.95
N ALA A 125 -35.09 39.10 28.46
CA ALA A 125 -36.24 39.49 27.63
C ALA A 125 -36.11 40.92 27.07
N HIS A 126 -35.53 41.80 27.89
CA HIS A 126 -35.16 43.16 27.51
C HIS A 126 -33.68 43.39 27.84
N PRO A 127 -32.80 43.54 26.84
CA PRO A 127 -31.38 43.64 27.11
C PRO A 127 -31.07 44.97 27.82
N GLN A 128 -30.81 44.92 29.13
CA GLN A 128 -30.10 46.01 29.79
C GLN A 128 -28.63 45.92 29.38
N ARG A 129 -28.06 47.07 28.96
CA ARG A 129 -26.70 47.27 28.43
C ARG A 129 -25.62 46.41 29.12
N GLY A 130 -25.40 45.20 28.61
CA GLY A 130 -24.24 44.38 28.93
C GLY A 130 -23.21 44.53 27.82
N GLN A 131 -22.09 45.19 28.10
CA GLN A 131 -20.93 45.16 27.21
C GLN A 131 -20.09 43.94 27.57
N LEU A 132 -19.90 43.02 26.63
CA LEU A 132 -18.78 42.08 26.74
C LEU A 132 -17.50 42.83 26.38
N VAL A 133 -16.61 42.92 27.35
CA VAL A 133 -15.28 43.50 27.15
C VAL A 133 -14.26 42.37 27.36
N LEU A 134 -13.84 41.72 26.27
CA LEU A 134 -12.70 40.79 26.32
C LEU A 134 -11.44 41.62 26.12
N VAL A 135 -10.86 42.06 27.24
CA VAL A 135 -9.59 42.81 27.23
C VAL A 135 -8.44 41.81 27.30
N PRO A 136 -7.53 41.80 26.32
CA PRO A 136 -6.28 41.06 26.46
C PRO A 136 -5.43 41.71 27.58
N PRO A 137 -4.70 40.93 28.40
CA PRO A 137 -3.91 41.49 29.49
C PRO A 137 -2.95 42.54 28.92
N SER A 138 -3.14 43.78 29.36
CA SER A 138 -2.32 44.92 28.97
C SER A 138 -0.86 44.61 29.25
N TYR A 139 -0.02 44.74 28.21
CA TYR A 139 1.44 44.92 28.19
C TYR A 139 2.27 44.01 27.26
N GLU A 140 1.75 42.94 26.67
CA GLU A 140 2.60 42.04 25.85
C GLU A 140 1.93 41.56 24.55
N ILE A 141 1.31 42.46 23.80
CA ILE A 141 0.67 42.11 22.53
C ILE A 141 1.53 42.64 21.38
N PRO A 142 2.04 41.77 20.49
CA PRO A 142 2.58 42.19 19.20
C PRO A 142 1.46 42.87 18.41
N GLU A 143 1.66 44.13 18.03
CA GLU A 143 0.80 44.98 17.19
C GLU A 143 -0.24 44.18 16.37
N ALA A 144 -1.53 44.23 16.76
CA ALA A 144 -2.75 43.95 15.94
C ALA A 144 -3.94 43.33 16.71
N VAL A 145 -3.80 42.88 17.96
CA VAL A 145 -4.95 42.27 18.68
C VAL A 145 -5.76 43.32 19.43
N GLU A 146 -6.71 43.95 18.73
CA GLU A 146 -7.73 44.80 19.35
C GLU A 146 -8.65 43.95 20.25
N GLY A 147 -8.95 44.46 21.45
CA GLY A 147 -9.92 43.85 22.35
C GLY A 147 -11.32 43.76 21.73
N ILE A 148 -12.09 42.75 22.11
CA ILE A 148 -13.45 42.58 21.59
C ILE A 148 -14.39 43.43 22.45
N ILE A 149 -14.95 44.48 21.85
CA ILE A 149 -16.06 45.26 22.40
C ILE A 149 -17.29 44.93 21.58
N CYS A 150 -18.16 44.06 22.10
CA CYS A 150 -19.42 43.73 21.43
C CYS A 150 -20.45 44.84 21.68
N GLN A 151 -20.97 45.44 20.61
CA GLN A 151 -22.24 46.17 20.63
C GLN A 151 -23.30 45.29 19.96
N GLN A 152 -24.49 45.22 20.56
CA GLN A 152 -25.51 44.21 20.29
C GLN A 152 -26.16 44.31 18.90
N GLU A 153 -26.45 43.16 18.30
CA GLU A 153 -27.59 42.96 17.39
C GLU A 153 -28.52 41.88 18.01
N PRO A 154 -29.80 42.17 18.27
CA PRO A 154 -30.72 41.20 18.86
C PRO A 154 -31.12 40.14 17.84
N PHE A 155 -31.06 38.86 18.23
CA PHE A 155 -31.72 37.79 17.49
C PHE A 155 -33.25 37.86 17.75
N PRO A 156 -34.09 38.07 16.71
CA PRO A 156 -35.51 38.38 16.91
C PRO A 156 -36.41 37.17 17.22
N GLN A 157 -35.88 35.95 17.42
CA GLN A 157 -36.68 34.71 17.43
C GLN A 157 -36.55 33.82 18.67
N PHE A 158 -35.70 34.14 19.67
CA PHE A 158 -35.46 33.25 20.81
C PHE A 158 -36.40 33.49 22.00
N LEU A 159 -36.72 32.42 22.74
CA LEU A 159 -37.45 32.46 24.00
C LEU A 159 -36.49 32.74 25.16
N SER A 160 -36.53 33.96 25.70
CA SER A 160 -35.67 34.29 26.84
C SER A 160 -36.03 33.49 28.11
N PHE A 161 -35.05 33.19 28.94
CA PHE A 161 -35.21 32.49 30.22
C PHE A 161 -36.22 33.17 31.14
N GLU A 162 -36.28 34.51 31.12
CA GLU A 162 -37.26 35.31 31.85
C GLU A 162 -38.69 35.00 31.37
N GLN A 163 -38.92 34.95 30.06
CA GLN A 163 -40.21 34.58 29.47
C GLN A 163 -40.58 33.11 29.75
N VAL A 164 -39.61 32.19 29.73
CA VAL A 164 -39.84 30.77 30.07
C VAL A 164 -40.19 30.63 31.56
N THR A 165 -39.49 31.35 32.44
CA THR A 165 -39.75 31.37 33.88
C THR A 165 -41.15 31.90 34.19
N ASP A 166 -41.54 33.02 33.58
CA ASP A 166 -42.88 33.61 33.74
C ASP A 166 -43.97 32.64 33.30
N ARG A 167 -43.85 32.07 32.09
CA ARG A 167 -44.82 31.11 31.55
C ARG A 167 -44.92 29.84 32.40
N PHE A 168 -43.78 29.32 32.86
CA PHE A 168 -43.72 28.09 33.67
C PHE A 168 -44.24 28.31 35.09
N SER A 169 -44.03 29.49 35.68
CA SER A 169 -44.58 29.84 36.99
C SER A 169 -46.12 29.92 36.97
N MET A 170 -46.72 30.41 35.88
CA MET A 170 -48.17 30.42 35.68
C MET A 170 -48.76 29.00 35.62
N PHE A 171 -48.04 28.05 35.02
CA PHE A 171 -48.44 26.63 34.99
C PHE A 171 -48.45 26.02 36.39
N LEU A 172 -47.39 26.25 37.17
CA LEU A 172 -47.28 25.71 38.53
C LEU A 172 -48.36 26.25 39.48
N ALA A 173 -48.89 27.45 39.23
CA ALA A 173 -49.96 28.04 40.04
C ALA A 173 -51.33 27.35 39.86
N SER A 174 -51.61 26.80 38.67
CA SER A 174 -52.87 26.08 38.40
C SER A 174 -52.71 24.99 37.32
N PRO A 175 -52.10 23.83 37.65
CA PRO A 175 -51.77 22.80 36.67
C PRO A 175 -53.01 22.05 36.18
N ARG A 176 -53.14 21.89 34.85
CA ARG A 176 -54.18 21.07 34.20
C ARG A 176 -53.53 20.04 33.29
N LEU A 177 -54.14 18.87 33.19
CA LEU A 177 -53.62 17.76 32.37
C LEU A 177 -53.60 18.10 30.86
N SER A 178 -54.51 18.98 30.40
CA SER A 178 -54.57 19.46 29.02
C SER A 178 -53.37 20.31 28.60
N ASP A 179 -52.71 20.94 29.57
CA ASP A 179 -51.70 21.97 29.30
C ASP A 179 -50.27 21.38 29.34
N VAL A 180 -50.12 20.15 29.87
CA VAL A 180 -48.84 19.43 30.00
C VAL A 180 -48.07 19.36 28.67
N PRO A 181 -48.66 18.95 27.52
CA PRO A 181 -47.92 18.87 26.27
C PRO A 181 -47.36 20.22 25.80
N HIS A 182 -48.08 21.32 26.06
CA HIS A 182 -47.63 22.67 25.71
C HIS A 182 -46.39 23.09 26.49
N TYR A 183 -46.35 22.76 27.79
CA TYR A 183 -45.20 23.07 28.65
C TYR A 183 -44.03 22.10 28.46
N CYS A 184 -44.27 20.83 28.08
CA CYS A 184 -43.22 19.94 27.58
C CYS A 184 -42.55 20.55 26.35
N GLN A 185 -43.33 21.02 25.37
CA GLN A 185 -42.78 21.67 24.18
C GLN A 185 -42.01 22.94 24.51
N LEU A 186 -42.53 23.79 25.42
CA LEU A 186 -41.84 25.01 25.86
C LEU A 186 -40.44 24.72 26.44
N LEU A 187 -40.33 23.69 27.29
CA LEU A 187 -39.03 23.30 27.89
C LEU A 187 -38.13 22.58 26.88
N GLN A 188 -38.69 21.84 25.93
CA GLN A 188 -37.97 21.21 24.83
C GLN A 188 -37.35 22.25 23.90
N ASP A 189 -38.13 23.25 23.47
CA ASP A 189 -37.66 24.35 22.63
C ASP A 189 -36.52 25.12 23.32
N PHE A 190 -36.67 25.40 24.63
CA PHE A 190 -35.64 26.06 25.42
C PHE A 190 -34.38 25.20 25.66
N TYR A 191 -34.55 23.88 25.77
CA TYR A 191 -33.44 22.93 25.83
C TYR A 191 -32.63 22.94 24.53
N GLU A 192 -33.30 22.93 23.38
CA GLU A 192 -32.67 22.97 22.05
C GLU A 192 -31.87 24.27 21.84
N GLU A 193 -32.41 25.41 22.31
CA GLU A 193 -31.68 26.68 22.33
C GLU A 193 -30.39 26.57 23.17
N LEU A 194 -30.44 25.97 24.36
CA LEU A 194 -29.26 25.77 25.21
C LEU A 194 -28.25 24.74 24.66
N GLN A 195 -28.70 23.80 23.83
CA GLN A 195 -27.85 22.80 23.18
C GLN A 195 -27.10 23.35 21.96
N SER A 196 -27.46 24.55 21.47
CA SER A 196 -26.92 25.10 20.24
C SER A 196 -25.37 25.10 20.18
N PRO A 197 -24.79 24.67 19.03
CA PRO A 197 -23.34 24.66 18.85
C PRO A 197 -22.72 26.07 18.90
N VAL A 198 -23.54 27.12 18.69
CA VAL A 198 -23.11 28.53 18.79
C VAL A 198 -22.76 28.91 20.22
N LEU A 199 -23.55 28.44 21.20
CA LEU A 199 -23.26 28.64 22.62
C LEU A 199 -22.13 27.73 23.09
N GLY A 200 -22.13 26.48 22.64
CA GLY A 200 -21.00 25.55 22.79
C GLY A 200 -20.49 25.40 24.23
N LEU A 201 -21.20 24.64 25.07
CA LEU A 201 -20.79 24.42 26.47
C LEU A 201 -19.46 23.65 26.58
N ALA A 202 -18.55 24.17 27.39
CA ALA A 202 -17.25 23.57 27.70
C ALA A 202 -17.24 22.81 29.04
N SER A 203 -18.17 23.13 29.95
CA SER A 203 -18.23 22.54 31.29
C SER A 203 -18.98 21.22 31.31
N GLU A 204 -18.33 20.14 31.77
CA GLU A 204 -18.96 18.82 31.91
C GLU A 204 -20.09 18.80 32.96
N SER A 205 -20.02 19.62 34.01
CA SER A 205 -21.11 19.71 34.97
C SER A 205 -22.37 20.31 34.34
N LEU A 206 -22.25 21.39 33.56
CA LEU A 206 -23.41 21.98 32.86
C LEU A 206 -23.98 21.03 31.80
N LYS A 207 -23.12 20.29 31.08
CA LYS A 207 -23.57 19.24 30.15
C LYS A 207 -24.32 18.12 30.87
N ALA A 208 -23.91 17.74 32.08
CA ALA A 208 -24.61 16.74 32.87
C ALA A 208 -26.03 17.20 33.23
N HIS A 209 -26.22 18.48 33.58
CA HIS A 209 -27.55 19.05 33.81
C HIS A 209 -28.41 19.05 32.53
N LEU A 210 -27.86 19.34 31.35
CA LEU A 210 -28.59 19.22 30.07
C LEU A 210 -28.97 17.77 29.73
N ARG A 211 -28.09 16.80 29.99
CA ARG A 211 -28.41 15.37 29.78
C ARG A 211 -29.52 14.93 30.74
N ALA A 212 -29.47 15.38 32.00
CA ALA A 212 -30.50 15.09 32.98
C ALA A 212 -31.86 15.69 32.59
N SER A 213 -31.90 16.92 32.04
CA SER A 213 -33.15 17.52 31.55
C SER A 213 -33.75 16.76 30.37
N SER A 214 -32.93 16.30 29.41
CA SER A 214 -33.39 15.49 28.27
C SER A 214 -33.94 14.12 28.73
N ALA A 215 -33.24 13.42 29.62
CA ALA A 215 -33.71 12.15 30.16
C ALA A 215 -35.05 12.28 30.91
N LEU A 216 -35.22 13.34 31.69
CA LEU A 216 -36.47 13.63 32.39
C LEU A 216 -37.61 14.03 31.44
N LEU A 217 -37.32 14.72 30.33
CA LEU A 217 -38.30 15.05 29.29
C LEU A 217 -38.78 13.79 28.57
N GLU A 218 -37.88 12.86 28.24
CA GLU A 218 -38.22 11.56 27.65
C GLU A 218 -39.04 10.68 28.60
N GLU A 219 -38.64 10.61 29.87
CA GLU A 219 -39.36 9.82 30.88
C GLU A 219 -40.77 10.37 31.13
N SER A 220 -40.94 11.70 31.02
CA SER A 220 -42.22 12.37 31.23
C SER A 220 -43.35 11.87 30.32
N VAL A 221 -43.03 11.40 29.10
CA VAL A 221 -44.01 10.90 28.13
C VAL A 221 -44.79 9.70 28.66
N ASN A 222 -44.20 8.92 29.57
CA ASN A 222 -44.79 7.68 30.09
C ASN A 222 -45.66 7.86 31.34
N TYR A 223 -45.68 9.06 31.94
CA TYR A 223 -46.44 9.31 33.16
C TYR A 223 -47.94 9.44 32.88
N ARG A 224 -48.76 8.94 33.82
CA ARG A 224 -50.24 8.95 33.69
C ARG A 224 -50.90 9.89 34.70
N GLY A 225 -50.21 10.27 35.77
CA GLY A 225 -50.71 11.18 36.81
C GLY A 225 -50.28 12.64 36.61
N LEU A 226 -51.18 13.60 36.89
CA LEU A 226 -50.85 15.04 36.84
C LEU A 226 -49.67 15.40 37.76
N GLN A 227 -49.58 14.80 38.94
CA GLN A 227 -48.51 15.10 39.90
C GLN A 227 -47.14 14.58 39.45
N GLU A 228 -47.11 13.46 38.73
CA GLU A 228 -45.87 12.88 38.16
C GLU A 228 -45.32 13.80 37.07
N HIS A 229 -46.19 14.27 36.15
CA HIS A 229 -45.86 15.25 35.12
C HIS A 229 -45.35 16.57 35.70
N VAL A 230 -46.06 17.13 36.70
CA VAL A 230 -45.66 18.39 37.34
C VAL A 230 -44.31 18.26 38.05
N HIS A 231 -44.04 17.13 38.71
CA HIS A 231 -42.76 16.88 39.37
C HIS A 231 -41.62 16.81 38.35
N ALA A 232 -41.79 16.05 37.28
CA ALA A 232 -40.77 15.88 36.23
C ALA A 232 -40.46 17.20 35.51
N LEU A 233 -41.49 17.94 35.08
CA LEU A 233 -41.31 19.24 34.43
C LEU A 233 -40.63 20.26 35.36
N ARG A 234 -40.92 20.22 36.66
CA ARG A 234 -40.23 21.05 37.65
C ARG A 234 -38.75 20.70 37.75
N SER A 235 -38.42 19.41 37.82
CA SER A 235 -37.03 18.96 37.81
C SER A 235 -36.30 19.35 36.52
N VAL A 236 -36.93 19.23 35.35
CA VAL A 236 -36.39 19.70 34.07
C VAL A 236 -36.09 21.20 34.13
N PHE A 237 -37.05 22.01 34.57
CA PHE A 237 -36.87 23.46 34.72
C PHE A 237 -35.73 23.80 35.68
N ASP A 238 -35.61 23.11 36.82
CA ASP A 238 -34.52 23.30 37.78
C ASP A 238 -33.15 22.98 37.16
N HIS A 239 -33.04 21.88 36.39
CA HIS A 239 -31.82 21.53 35.66
C HIS A 239 -31.45 22.58 34.60
N LEU A 240 -32.41 23.04 33.80
CA LEU A 240 -32.19 24.09 32.79
C LEU A 240 -31.83 25.43 33.44
N SER A 241 -32.44 25.76 34.58
CA SER A 241 -32.11 26.94 35.38
C SER A 241 -30.66 26.91 35.86
N VAL A 242 -30.16 25.76 36.34
CA VAL A 242 -28.75 25.59 36.72
C VAL A 242 -27.81 25.81 35.54
N VAL A 243 -28.19 25.40 34.33
CA VAL A 243 -27.39 25.64 33.12
C VAL A 243 -27.28 27.13 32.81
N VAL A 244 -28.41 27.85 32.83
CA VAL A 244 -28.46 29.29 32.54
C VAL A 244 -27.72 30.11 33.60
N HIS A 245 -27.95 29.84 34.89
CA HIS A 245 -27.24 30.52 36.00
C HIS A 245 -25.76 30.09 36.05
N GLY A 246 -25.43 28.91 35.53
CA GLY A 246 -24.05 28.44 35.41
C GLY A 246 -23.21 29.25 34.42
N LEU A 247 -23.84 29.90 33.44
CA LEU A 247 -23.23 30.75 32.41
C LEU A 247 -23.07 32.22 32.84
N GLU A 248 -23.59 32.56 34.02
CA GLU A 248 -24.12 33.86 34.38
C GLU A 248 -23.13 34.85 35.00
N ASP A 249 -21.83 34.57 34.96
CA ASP A 249 -20.84 35.50 35.51
C ASP A 249 -20.07 36.19 34.38
N PRO A 250 -20.57 37.31 33.79
CA PRO A 250 -19.86 38.10 32.79
C PRO A 250 -18.46 38.54 33.24
N SER A 251 -18.25 38.64 34.55
CA SER A 251 -16.94 38.92 35.15
C SER A 251 -15.96 37.73 35.05
N GLY A 252 -16.50 36.52 34.86
CA GLY A 252 -15.78 35.25 34.74
C GLY A 252 -15.61 34.74 33.29
N TRP A 253 -16.04 35.51 32.27
CA TRP A 253 -15.81 35.19 30.85
C TRP A 253 -14.34 35.49 30.47
N GLY A 254 -13.41 34.82 31.16
CA GLY A 254 -11.97 34.87 30.97
C GLY A 254 -11.41 33.53 30.52
N ARG A 255 -10.17 33.23 30.91
CA ARG A 255 -9.46 31.97 30.57
C ARG A 255 -10.21 30.69 30.97
N GLU A 256 -11.02 30.75 32.03
CA GLU A 256 -11.78 29.61 32.57
C GLU A 256 -13.26 29.61 32.16
N SER A 257 -13.61 30.35 31.09
CA SER A 257 -14.99 30.44 30.63
C SER A 257 -15.61 29.06 30.36
N LYS A 258 -16.86 28.89 30.79
CA LYS A 258 -17.67 27.69 30.52
C LYS A 258 -18.22 27.66 29.09
N VAL A 259 -17.97 28.72 28.32
CA VAL A 259 -18.28 28.85 26.89
C VAL A 259 -17.04 28.49 26.08
N ARG A 260 -17.17 27.50 25.19
CA ARG A 260 -16.05 26.93 24.41
C ARG A 260 -15.36 27.99 23.55
N ALA A 261 -16.13 28.79 22.82
CA ALA A 261 -15.58 29.81 21.91
C ALA A 261 -14.65 30.81 22.61
N ILE A 262 -14.99 31.19 23.85
CA ILE A 262 -14.23 32.17 24.64
C ILE A 262 -12.98 31.55 25.23
N ARG A 263 -13.08 30.32 25.72
CA ARG A 263 -11.92 29.56 26.18
C ARG A 263 -10.93 29.36 25.04
N ASP A 264 -11.41 29.01 23.85
CA ASP A 264 -10.57 28.78 22.68
C ASP A 264 -9.91 30.09 22.18
N TYR A 265 -10.60 31.23 22.33
CA TYR A 265 -10.03 32.57 22.09
C TYR A 265 -8.86 32.85 23.03
N TYR A 266 -9.04 32.69 24.35
CA TYR A 266 -7.96 32.92 25.32
C TYR A 266 -6.79 31.94 25.18
N GLN A 267 -7.05 30.66 24.89
CA GLN A 267 -6.00 29.68 24.62
C GLN A 267 -5.18 30.04 23.38
N SER A 268 -5.86 30.51 22.33
CA SER A 268 -5.20 30.96 21.10
C SER A 268 -4.38 32.24 21.33
N LEU A 269 -4.88 33.15 22.17
CA LEU A 269 -4.19 34.36 22.59
C LEU A 269 -2.94 34.04 23.42
N ASP A 270 -3.05 33.18 24.43
CA ASP A 270 -1.92 32.76 25.27
C ASP A 270 -0.83 32.07 24.44
N SER A 271 -1.23 31.20 23.50
CA SER A 271 -0.31 30.55 22.57
C SER A 271 0.40 31.56 21.65
N LEU A 272 -0.28 32.64 21.26
CA LEU A 272 0.28 33.69 20.41
C LEU A 272 1.26 34.57 21.19
N ILE A 273 0.96 34.89 22.44
CA ILE A 273 1.87 35.61 23.35
C ILE A 273 3.14 34.79 23.56
N GLU A 274 3.02 33.50 23.86
CA GLU A 274 4.16 32.60 24.04
C GLU A 274 5.06 32.54 22.79
N VAL A 275 4.46 32.47 21.60
CA VAL A 275 5.20 32.50 20.33
C VAL A 275 5.86 33.86 20.12
N GLY A 276 5.19 34.97 20.45
CA GLY A 276 5.74 36.32 20.36
C GLY A 276 6.95 36.53 21.28
N GLN A 277 6.86 36.10 22.54
CA GLN A 277 7.94 36.16 23.53
C GLN A 277 9.17 35.36 23.09
N LYS A 278 8.96 34.22 22.41
CA LYS A 278 10.05 33.39 21.87
C LYS A 278 10.63 33.94 20.57
N LEU A 279 9.79 34.54 19.72
CA LEU A 279 10.18 35.02 18.39
C LEU A 279 11.06 36.28 18.47
N LEU A 280 10.72 37.24 19.34
CA LEU A 280 11.44 38.51 19.46
C LEU A 280 12.95 38.35 19.74
N PRO A 281 13.39 37.60 20.78
CA PRO A 281 14.82 37.41 21.03
C PRO A 281 15.52 36.64 19.90
N LEU A 282 14.84 35.70 19.25
CA LEU A 282 15.38 34.94 18.12
C LEU A 282 15.56 35.83 16.87
N GLN A 283 14.65 36.77 16.62
CA GLN A 283 14.78 37.72 15.52
C GLN A 283 15.97 38.67 15.74
N LEU A 284 16.17 39.16 16.96
CA LEU A 284 17.34 39.98 17.30
C LEU A 284 18.65 39.19 17.15
N GLN A 285 18.67 37.92 17.57
CA GLN A 285 19.82 37.03 17.37
C GLN A 285 20.08 36.76 15.89
N LEU A 286 19.02 36.58 15.09
CA LEU A 286 19.13 36.39 13.65
C LEU A 286 19.65 37.65 12.95
N GLU A 287 19.19 38.85 13.33
CA GLU A 287 19.70 40.11 12.79
C GLU A 287 21.18 40.30 13.08
N HIS A 288 21.63 39.97 14.29
CA HIS A 288 23.05 39.98 14.63
C HIS A 288 23.84 38.96 13.80
N ALA A 289 23.35 37.73 13.67
CA ALA A 289 23.99 36.69 12.87
C ALA A 289 24.02 37.03 11.36
N LEU A 290 23.00 37.73 10.85
CA LEU A 290 22.96 38.24 9.47
C LEU A 290 24.03 39.31 9.23
N GLN A 291 24.33 40.15 10.22
CA GLN A 291 25.42 41.13 10.15
C GLN A 291 26.80 40.45 10.21
N GLU A 292 26.95 39.41 11.03
CA GLU A 292 28.20 38.65 11.13
C GLU A 292 28.51 37.85 9.85
N GLU A 293 27.47 37.36 9.16
CA GLU A 293 27.57 36.53 7.95
C GLU A 293 27.28 37.31 6.64
N GLU A 294 27.32 38.65 6.64
CA GLU A 294 26.94 39.52 5.50
C GLU A 294 27.79 39.26 4.23
N GLY A 295 29.02 38.76 4.40
CA GLY A 295 29.93 38.43 3.31
C GLY A 295 29.90 36.96 2.84
N VAL A 296 29.01 36.13 3.40
CA VAL A 296 28.99 34.68 3.12
C VAL A 296 28.07 34.35 1.94
N ILE A 297 28.60 33.48 1.08
CA ILE A 297 27.94 32.98 -0.12
C ILE A 297 27.44 31.57 0.18
N TRP A 298 26.14 31.35 0.03
CA TRP A 298 25.48 30.07 0.25
C TRP A 298 25.10 29.42 -1.08
N PHE A 299 25.26 28.11 -1.15
CA PHE A 299 24.68 27.29 -2.21
C PHE A 299 23.33 26.74 -1.76
N PHE A 300 22.27 27.09 -2.47
CA PHE A 300 20.90 26.65 -2.19
C PHE A 300 20.26 26.14 -3.48
N GLU A 301 20.07 24.82 -3.61
CA GLU A 301 19.45 24.18 -4.79
C GLU A 301 20.14 24.58 -6.11
N ASP A 302 21.46 24.40 -6.19
CA ASP A 302 22.33 24.79 -7.32
C ASP A 302 22.38 26.31 -7.65
N ALA A 303 21.79 27.18 -6.82
CA ALA A 303 21.90 28.63 -6.94
C ALA A 303 22.86 29.22 -5.88
N VAL A 304 23.49 30.35 -6.22
CA VAL A 304 24.31 31.14 -5.30
C VAL A 304 23.46 32.24 -4.70
N VAL A 305 23.32 32.26 -3.38
CA VAL A 305 22.52 33.24 -2.63
C VAL A 305 23.33 33.84 -1.48
N SER A 306 23.06 35.12 -1.18
CA SER A 306 23.59 35.81 0.00
C SER A 306 22.85 35.41 1.28
N SER A 307 23.43 35.70 2.45
CA SER A 307 22.77 35.46 3.75
C SER A 307 21.41 36.18 3.88
N GLN A 308 21.27 37.36 3.26
CA GLN A 308 20.00 38.10 3.22
C GLN A 308 18.98 37.42 2.30
N GLU A 309 19.38 37.06 1.08
CA GLU A 309 18.51 36.35 0.14
C GLU A 309 18.08 34.98 0.66
N LEU A 310 18.94 34.31 1.45
CA LEU A 310 18.60 33.04 2.10
C LEU A 310 17.51 33.22 3.18
N ALA A 311 17.54 34.35 3.90
CA ALA A 311 16.54 34.70 4.90
C ALA A 311 15.19 35.16 4.30
N GLU A 312 15.15 35.45 2.99
CA GLU A 312 13.93 35.79 2.25
C GLU A 312 13.29 34.58 1.54
N GLN A 313 13.92 33.40 1.58
CA GLN A 313 13.41 32.20 0.92
C GLN A 313 12.11 31.69 1.56
N ASP A 314 11.37 30.88 0.78
CA ASP A 314 10.17 30.23 1.27
C ASP A 314 10.47 29.34 2.51
N PRO A 315 9.76 29.54 3.65
CA PRO A 315 10.00 28.79 4.88
C PRO A 315 9.92 27.27 4.75
N SER A 316 9.01 26.77 3.90
CA SER A 316 8.81 25.33 3.74
C SER A 316 9.97 24.71 2.95
N ARG A 317 10.40 25.36 1.86
CA ARG A 317 11.57 24.95 1.08
C ARG A 317 12.83 24.99 1.91
N PHE A 318 13.05 26.07 2.65
CA PHE A 318 14.20 26.21 3.53
C PHE A 318 14.23 25.12 4.61
N SER A 319 13.10 24.79 5.24
CA SER A 319 13.07 23.75 6.28
C SER A 319 13.47 22.36 5.78
N LEU A 320 13.05 22.00 4.55
CA LEU A 320 13.43 20.74 3.92
C LEU A 320 14.92 20.73 3.56
N TRP A 321 15.43 21.84 3.02
CA TRP A 321 16.86 22.01 2.72
C TRP A 321 17.71 21.97 4.00
N PHE A 322 17.28 22.64 5.08
CA PHE A 322 17.95 22.64 6.39
C PHE A 322 18.01 21.26 7.02
N SER A 323 16.96 20.43 6.86
CA SER A 323 16.97 19.06 7.40
C SER A 323 18.15 18.22 6.87
N LYS A 324 18.49 18.40 5.59
CA LYS A 324 19.66 17.76 4.96
C LYS A 324 20.98 18.34 5.47
N ALA A 325 21.03 19.66 5.68
CA ALA A 325 22.19 20.32 6.31
C ALA A 325 22.44 19.80 7.74
N SER A 326 21.36 19.60 8.51
CA SER A 326 21.40 19.04 9.87
C SER A 326 21.92 17.60 9.88
N GLU A 327 21.48 16.76 8.93
CA GLU A 327 21.98 15.39 8.80
C GLU A 327 23.49 15.36 8.51
N VAL A 328 23.97 16.21 7.59
CA VAL A 328 25.39 16.33 7.27
C VAL A 328 26.20 16.80 8.48
N TRP A 329 25.67 17.74 9.25
CA TRP A 329 26.29 18.23 10.48
C TRP A 329 26.40 17.13 11.55
N GLU A 330 25.33 16.36 11.79
CA GLU A 330 25.32 15.25 12.74
C GLU A 330 26.26 14.09 12.36
N GLN A 331 26.50 13.90 11.06
CA GLN A 331 27.41 12.88 10.56
C GLN A 331 28.90 13.28 10.64
N PHE A 332 29.21 14.58 10.81
CA PHE A 332 30.60 15.08 10.82
C PHE A 332 31.51 14.40 11.87
N PRO A 333 31.10 14.19 13.15
CA PRO A 333 31.96 13.56 14.14
C PRO A 333 32.44 12.14 13.76
N PHE A 334 31.66 11.43 12.94
CA PHE A 334 32.01 10.10 12.44
C PHE A 334 32.87 10.15 11.17
N ASN A 335 32.83 11.26 10.45
CA ASN A 335 33.53 11.45 9.18
C ASN A 335 34.81 12.32 9.32
N LYS A 336 35.03 12.98 10.47
CA LYS A 336 36.18 13.86 10.70
C LYS A 336 37.52 13.16 10.43
N GLY A 337 38.41 13.84 9.73
CA GLY A 337 39.72 13.35 9.31
C GLY A 337 39.73 12.23 8.26
N HIS A 338 38.57 11.66 7.90
CA HIS A 338 38.47 10.63 6.87
C HIS A 338 38.50 11.23 5.46
N THR A 339 39.12 10.50 4.54
CA THR A 339 39.11 10.84 3.10
C THR A 339 37.87 10.26 2.43
N PHE A 340 37.33 10.98 1.45
CA PHE A 340 36.22 10.51 0.63
C PHE A 340 36.57 10.55 -0.86
N LYS A 341 35.96 9.62 -1.61
CA LYS A 341 36.01 9.57 -3.06
C LYS A 341 34.60 9.35 -3.58
N ILE A 342 34.15 10.23 -4.46
CA ILE A 342 32.81 10.15 -5.07
C ILE A 342 33.01 10.01 -6.58
N PRO A 343 32.74 8.83 -7.17
CA PRO A 343 32.80 8.66 -8.61
C PRO A 343 31.61 9.35 -9.31
N ASP A 344 31.83 9.74 -10.57
CA ASP A 344 30.79 10.00 -11.58
C ASP A 344 29.69 11.00 -11.19
N GLN A 345 30.08 12.20 -10.73
CA GLN A 345 29.15 13.30 -10.47
C GLN A 345 28.96 14.19 -11.70
N MET A 346 27.73 14.64 -11.97
CA MET A 346 27.48 15.70 -12.94
C MET A 346 28.13 17.00 -12.48
N ARG A 347 28.55 17.84 -13.43
CA ARG A 347 29.09 19.17 -13.10
C ARG A 347 27.97 20.04 -12.52
N SER A 348 28.17 20.53 -11.30
CA SER A 348 27.33 21.54 -10.65
C SER A 348 28.12 22.82 -10.40
N LEU A 349 27.43 23.92 -10.15
CA LEU A 349 28.06 25.22 -9.90
C LEU A 349 29.02 25.15 -8.68
N VAL A 350 28.61 24.44 -7.63
CA VAL A 350 29.40 24.14 -6.42
C VAL A 350 30.73 23.44 -6.76
N LEU A 351 30.69 22.51 -7.72
CA LEU A 351 31.85 21.75 -8.14
C LEU A 351 32.82 22.56 -8.99
N GLU A 352 32.29 23.49 -9.77
CA GLU A 352 33.09 24.38 -10.59
C GLU A 352 33.81 25.43 -9.74
N SER A 353 33.14 25.97 -8.72
CA SER A 353 33.71 26.98 -7.81
C SER A 353 34.71 26.42 -6.81
N THR A 354 34.48 25.23 -6.25
CA THR A 354 35.15 24.81 -5.00
C THR A 354 36.26 23.77 -5.18
N PHE A 355 36.20 22.92 -6.22
CA PHE A 355 37.15 21.80 -6.39
C PHE A 355 38.18 22.07 -7.49
N ARG A 356 39.48 21.86 -7.18
CA ARG A 356 40.58 22.05 -8.14
C ARG A 356 40.67 20.88 -9.13
N SER A 357 40.82 21.18 -10.42
CA SER A 357 41.01 20.15 -11.46
C SER A 357 42.39 19.50 -11.34
N GLN A 358 42.45 18.17 -11.27
CA GLN A 358 43.69 17.40 -11.29
C GLN A 358 43.80 16.57 -12.58
N GLU A 359 44.94 16.67 -13.26
CA GLU A 359 45.30 15.78 -14.37
C GLU A 359 45.70 14.39 -13.86
N VAL A 360 45.36 13.34 -14.59
CA VAL A 360 45.63 11.95 -14.20
C VAL A 360 47.15 11.71 -14.23
N ALA A 361 47.79 11.64 -13.07
CA ALA A 361 49.20 11.30 -12.98
C ALA A 361 49.43 9.84 -13.42
N PRO A 362 50.42 9.55 -14.28
CA PRO A 362 50.77 8.18 -14.63
C PRO A 362 51.35 7.45 -13.40
N ASN A 363 50.61 6.46 -12.89
CA ASN A 363 50.97 5.70 -11.70
C ASN A 363 52.05 4.64 -11.96
N TYR A 364 53.30 5.06 -12.24
CA TYR A 364 54.47 4.17 -12.46
C TYR A 364 54.71 3.18 -11.31
N LEU A 365 54.43 3.61 -10.08
CA LEU A 365 54.59 2.78 -8.89
C LEU A 365 53.54 1.66 -8.83
N ASN A 366 52.32 1.91 -9.29
CA ASN A 366 51.28 0.89 -9.38
C ASN A 366 51.61 -0.13 -10.47
N TYR A 367 52.21 0.30 -11.59
CA TYR A 367 52.74 -0.63 -12.59
C TYR A 367 53.85 -1.51 -12.01
N LEU A 368 54.76 -0.97 -11.19
CA LEU A 368 55.81 -1.75 -10.52
C LEU A 368 55.24 -2.73 -9.49
N VAL A 369 54.30 -2.31 -8.64
CA VAL A 369 53.64 -3.17 -7.64
C VAL A 369 52.76 -4.23 -8.30
N THR A 370 52.14 -3.92 -9.45
CA THR A 370 51.39 -4.89 -10.25
C THR A 370 52.32 -5.86 -10.97
N LEU A 371 53.47 -5.40 -11.49
CA LEU A 371 54.47 -6.23 -12.16
C LEU A 371 55.31 -7.07 -11.19
N PHE A 372 55.46 -6.67 -9.93
CA PHE A 372 56.23 -7.38 -8.91
C PHE A 372 55.76 -8.84 -8.66
N PRO A 373 54.45 -9.12 -8.46
CA PRO A 373 53.95 -10.49 -8.40
C PRO A 373 54.11 -11.22 -9.73
N PHE A 374 54.02 -10.54 -10.90
CA PHE A 374 54.32 -11.17 -12.19
C PHE A 374 55.81 -11.53 -12.33
N ALA A 375 56.73 -10.72 -11.80
CA ALA A 375 58.16 -11.00 -11.82
C ALA A 375 58.54 -12.16 -10.89
N ILE A 376 57.96 -12.22 -9.68
CA ILE A 376 58.12 -13.36 -8.76
C ILE A 376 57.49 -14.62 -9.35
N MET A 377 56.29 -14.50 -9.95
CA MET A 377 55.62 -15.59 -10.66
C MET A 377 56.41 -16.05 -11.88
N LEU A 378 57.07 -15.16 -12.63
CA LEU A 378 57.90 -15.49 -13.79
C LEU A 378 59.18 -16.22 -13.37
N ILE A 379 59.86 -15.75 -12.32
CA ILE A 379 61.04 -16.43 -11.75
C ILE A 379 60.65 -17.80 -11.20
N PHE A 380 59.50 -17.91 -10.53
CA PHE A 380 58.95 -19.19 -10.09
C PHE A 380 58.54 -20.08 -11.28
N LEU A 381 57.90 -19.54 -12.32
CA LEU A 381 57.53 -20.25 -13.54
C LEU A 381 58.77 -20.81 -14.26
N VAL A 382 59.86 -20.07 -14.34
CA VAL A 382 61.11 -20.53 -14.98
C VAL A 382 61.80 -21.62 -14.15
N VAL A 383 61.82 -21.49 -12.82
CA VAL A 383 62.39 -22.51 -11.91
C VAL A 383 61.49 -23.73 -11.76
N SER A 384 60.17 -23.56 -11.89
CA SER A 384 59.18 -24.64 -11.83
C SER A 384 59.07 -25.34 -13.19
N PHE A 385 59.04 -24.64 -14.33
CA PHE A 385 58.99 -25.26 -15.68
C PHE A 385 60.26 -26.04 -16.02
N SER A 386 61.44 -25.58 -15.59
CA SER A 386 62.65 -26.41 -15.71
C SER A 386 62.56 -27.72 -14.91
N LYS A 387 61.65 -27.82 -13.93
CA LYS A 387 61.34 -29.03 -13.15
C LYS A 387 60.01 -29.71 -13.53
N GLN A 388 59.09 -29.04 -14.25
CA GLN A 388 57.73 -29.48 -14.60
C GLN A 388 57.49 -29.77 -16.08
N LEU A 389 58.49 -29.63 -16.97
CA LEU A 389 58.45 -30.29 -18.29
C LEU A 389 58.37 -31.83 -18.22
N LYS A 390 58.31 -32.41 -17.00
CA LYS A 390 58.06 -33.85 -16.74
C LYS A 390 56.69 -34.16 -16.12
N GLY A 391 55.71 -33.25 -16.09
CA GLY A 391 54.35 -33.65 -15.73
C GLY A 391 53.33 -32.52 -15.59
N MET A 392 52.45 -32.41 -16.59
CA MET A 392 50.97 -32.35 -16.52
C MET A 392 50.36 -31.53 -15.36
N GLY A 393 49.51 -30.51 -15.49
CA GLY A 393 48.57 -30.07 -16.53
C GLY A 393 47.25 -29.68 -15.84
N GLY A 394 46.84 -28.40 -15.91
CA GLY A 394 45.45 -27.90 -15.76
C GLY A 394 44.86 -27.64 -14.37
N GLY A 395 44.40 -26.39 -14.11
CA GLY A 395 43.35 -26.11 -13.12
C GLY A 395 43.28 -24.69 -12.54
N ALA A 396 42.61 -23.74 -13.22
CA ALA A 396 42.05 -22.51 -12.62
C ALA A 396 41.10 -21.74 -13.59
N ILE A 397 39.78 -22.05 -13.63
CA ILE A 397 38.72 -21.23 -14.26
C ILE A 397 37.36 -21.47 -13.55
N THR A 398 36.87 -20.53 -12.71
CA THR A 398 35.53 -20.59 -12.06
C THR A 398 34.90 -19.21 -11.76
N PHE A 399 34.97 -18.23 -12.66
CA PHE A 399 34.20 -16.97 -12.55
C PHE A 399 33.48 -16.71 -13.88
N GLY A 400 32.17 -16.98 -13.94
CA GLY A 400 31.37 -16.91 -15.18
C GLY A 400 30.45 -18.11 -15.48
N ARG A 401 30.29 -19.06 -14.56
CA ARG A 401 29.36 -20.19 -14.77
C ARG A 401 27.91 -19.76 -14.59
N SER A 402 27.05 -20.29 -15.45
CA SER A 402 25.60 -20.15 -15.45
C SER A 402 24.97 -20.62 -14.12
N PRO A 403 24.01 -19.87 -13.54
CA PRO A 403 23.21 -20.32 -12.40
C PRO A 403 22.13 -21.34 -12.79
N ALA A 404 22.00 -21.70 -14.08
CA ALA A 404 20.94 -22.55 -14.56
C ALA A 404 20.92 -23.91 -13.85
N ARG A 405 19.75 -24.26 -13.28
CA ARG A 405 19.55 -25.57 -12.67
C ARG A 405 19.26 -26.58 -13.79
N LEU A 406 20.21 -27.47 -14.05
CA LEU A 406 20.04 -28.57 -15.00
C LEU A 406 19.24 -29.70 -14.33
N LEU A 407 18.03 -29.96 -14.84
CA LEU A 407 17.33 -31.21 -14.59
C LEU A 407 17.80 -32.23 -15.64
N GLN A 408 18.54 -33.25 -15.18
CA GLN A 408 19.07 -34.30 -16.03
C GLN A 408 17.95 -35.22 -16.55
N LYS A 409 18.21 -35.85 -17.70
CA LYS A 409 17.32 -36.82 -18.35
C LYS A 409 16.81 -37.87 -17.34
N GLY A 410 15.49 -38.13 -17.35
CA GLY A 410 14.84 -39.07 -16.42
C GLY A 410 14.47 -38.54 -15.04
N THR A 411 14.72 -37.25 -14.73
CA THR A 411 14.34 -36.64 -13.43
C THR A 411 13.10 -35.73 -13.49
N SER A 412 12.63 -35.31 -14.68
CA SER A 412 11.39 -34.56 -14.83
C SER A 412 10.20 -35.52 -14.68
N LYS A 413 9.66 -35.61 -13.46
CA LYS A 413 8.47 -36.42 -13.15
C LYS A 413 7.15 -35.86 -13.71
N VAL A 414 7.15 -34.61 -14.18
CA VAL A 414 5.95 -33.88 -14.61
C VAL A 414 5.71 -34.09 -16.09
N THR A 415 4.51 -34.52 -16.46
CA THR A 415 4.07 -34.75 -17.86
C THR A 415 2.81 -33.93 -18.17
N PHE A 416 2.25 -34.04 -19.39
CA PHE A 416 0.99 -33.37 -19.71
C PHE A 416 -0.22 -33.89 -18.92
N GLU A 417 -0.13 -35.07 -18.30
CA GLU A 417 -1.15 -35.58 -17.38
C GLU A 417 -1.21 -34.80 -16.06
N ASP A 418 -0.11 -34.14 -15.68
CA ASP A 418 0.00 -33.33 -14.47
C ASP A 418 -0.42 -31.86 -14.66
N VAL A 419 -0.81 -31.50 -15.89
CA VAL A 419 -1.31 -30.17 -16.25
C VAL A 419 -2.78 -30.32 -16.62
N ALA A 420 -3.66 -29.43 -16.15
CA ALA A 420 -5.09 -29.46 -16.46
C ALA A 420 -5.59 -28.05 -16.81
N GLY A 421 -6.71 -27.97 -17.54
CA GLY A 421 -7.36 -26.70 -17.87
C GLY A 421 -6.63 -25.81 -18.89
N ALA A 422 -5.69 -26.37 -19.66
CA ALA A 422 -4.90 -25.66 -20.68
C ALA A 422 -4.78 -26.49 -21.97
N GLU A 423 -5.89 -27.02 -22.47
CA GLU A 423 -5.91 -27.99 -23.58
C GLU A 423 -5.44 -27.40 -24.91
N GLU A 424 -5.78 -26.13 -25.19
CA GLU A 424 -5.32 -25.41 -26.38
C GLU A 424 -3.80 -25.26 -26.37
N ALA A 425 -3.24 -24.82 -25.23
CA ALA A 425 -1.80 -24.67 -25.06
C ALA A 425 -1.07 -26.02 -25.14
N LYS A 426 -1.63 -27.10 -24.57
CA LYS A 426 -1.09 -28.46 -24.73
C LYS A 426 -1.10 -28.92 -26.19
N ALA A 427 -2.19 -28.68 -26.92
CA ALA A 427 -2.29 -29.06 -28.32
C ALA A 427 -1.22 -28.37 -29.18
N GLU A 428 -1.00 -27.06 -28.97
CA GLU A 428 0.06 -26.33 -29.65
C GLU A 428 1.47 -26.85 -29.28
N LEU A 429 1.70 -27.13 -28.01
CA LEU A 429 2.99 -27.63 -27.53
C LEU A 429 3.24 -29.11 -27.88
N GLN A 430 2.20 -29.88 -28.21
CA GLN A 430 2.31 -31.27 -28.65
C GLN A 430 3.09 -31.39 -29.98
N GLU A 431 2.97 -30.39 -30.86
CA GLU A 431 3.78 -30.30 -32.10
C GLU A 431 5.29 -30.26 -31.76
N ILE A 432 5.63 -29.46 -30.76
CA ILE A 432 7.00 -29.23 -30.28
C ILE A 432 7.57 -30.50 -29.63
N VAL A 433 6.77 -31.16 -28.80
CA VAL A 433 7.10 -32.47 -28.22
C VAL A 433 7.39 -33.49 -29.31
N SER A 434 6.53 -33.56 -30.33
CA SER A 434 6.66 -34.53 -31.43
C SER A 434 7.97 -34.36 -32.18
N PHE A 435 8.39 -33.10 -32.40
CA PHE A 435 9.70 -32.80 -32.97
C PHE A 435 10.86 -33.22 -32.05
N LEU A 436 10.82 -32.86 -30.76
CA LEU A 436 11.88 -33.21 -29.81
C LEU A 436 12.03 -34.73 -29.63
N LYS A 437 10.94 -35.49 -29.78
CA LYS A 437 10.97 -36.96 -29.82
C LYS A 437 11.59 -37.45 -31.13
N ASN A 438 11.04 -37.06 -32.28
CA ASN A 438 11.43 -37.55 -33.60
C ASN A 438 11.59 -36.40 -34.61
N PRO A 439 12.80 -35.82 -34.75
CA PRO A 439 13.01 -34.65 -35.61
C PRO A 439 13.09 -34.97 -37.11
N GLN A 440 13.43 -36.21 -37.49
CA GLN A 440 13.73 -36.61 -38.88
C GLN A 440 12.60 -36.33 -39.90
N PRO A 441 11.31 -36.62 -39.62
CA PRO A 441 10.24 -36.36 -40.58
C PRO A 441 10.07 -34.86 -40.91
N PHE A 442 10.29 -33.99 -39.92
CA PHE A 442 10.18 -32.55 -40.08
C PHE A 442 11.33 -31.99 -40.94
N LEU A 443 12.56 -32.44 -40.67
CA LEU A 443 13.75 -32.06 -41.43
C LEU A 443 13.69 -32.55 -42.88
N ALA A 444 13.15 -33.75 -43.13
CA ALA A 444 13.02 -34.33 -44.47
C ALA A 444 12.09 -33.54 -45.41
N ILE A 445 11.07 -32.89 -44.86
CA ILE A 445 10.11 -32.05 -45.61
C ILE A 445 10.60 -30.59 -45.68
N GLY A 446 11.65 -30.23 -44.93
CA GLY A 446 12.18 -28.87 -44.88
C GLY A 446 11.35 -27.92 -43.99
N ALA A 447 10.58 -28.47 -43.04
CA ALA A 447 9.83 -27.67 -42.09
C ALA A 447 10.79 -26.91 -41.17
N ARG A 448 10.61 -25.59 -41.06
CA ARG A 448 11.36 -24.76 -40.11
C ARG A 448 10.65 -24.75 -38.78
N ILE A 449 11.43 -24.95 -37.73
CA ILE A 449 10.90 -25.13 -36.37
C ILE A 449 11.11 -23.84 -35.59
N PRO A 450 10.13 -23.43 -34.77
CA PRO A 450 10.26 -22.25 -33.96
C PRO A 450 11.45 -22.42 -33.01
N LYS A 451 12.38 -21.48 -33.06
CA LYS A 451 13.54 -21.46 -32.16
C LYS A 451 13.14 -21.08 -30.72
N GLY A 452 12.11 -20.24 -30.61
CA GLY A 452 11.61 -19.71 -29.35
C GLY A 452 10.09 -19.77 -29.25
N ILE A 453 9.60 -20.09 -28.07
CA ILE A 453 8.20 -20.11 -27.69
C ILE A 453 8.02 -19.14 -26.52
N LEU A 454 7.12 -18.17 -26.64
CA LEU A 454 6.75 -17.26 -25.56
C LEU A 454 5.40 -17.69 -24.97
N CYS A 455 5.43 -18.19 -23.74
CA CYS A 455 4.27 -18.48 -22.93
C CYS A 455 3.78 -17.19 -22.25
N VAL A 456 2.57 -16.75 -22.61
CA VAL A 456 1.99 -15.50 -22.14
C VAL A 456 0.76 -15.80 -21.31
N GLY A 457 0.61 -15.17 -20.16
CA GLY A 457 -0.63 -15.24 -19.40
C GLY A 457 -0.50 -14.74 -17.97
N PRO A 458 -1.61 -14.62 -17.23
CA PRO A 458 -1.60 -14.17 -15.83
C PRO A 458 -0.70 -15.03 -14.92
N PRO A 459 -0.25 -14.52 -13.77
CA PRO A 459 0.50 -15.32 -12.80
C PRO A 459 -0.34 -16.51 -12.30
N GLY A 460 0.32 -17.61 -11.93
CA GLY A 460 -0.37 -18.78 -11.37
C GLY A 460 -1.10 -19.68 -12.37
N THR A 461 -1.06 -19.41 -13.68
CA THR A 461 -1.68 -20.27 -14.72
C THR A 461 -0.86 -21.49 -15.12
N GLY A 462 0.30 -21.72 -14.49
CA GLY A 462 1.11 -22.91 -14.74
C GLY A 462 2.07 -22.82 -15.93
N LYS A 463 2.50 -21.62 -16.35
CA LYS A 463 3.49 -21.42 -17.44
C LYS A 463 4.79 -22.22 -17.22
N THR A 464 5.33 -22.20 -16.00
CA THR A 464 6.53 -22.97 -15.63
C THR A 464 6.25 -24.47 -15.55
N LEU A 465 5.01 -24.85 -15.18
CA LEU A 465 4.58 -26.25 -15.08
C LEU A 465 4.45 -26.87 -16.48
N ILE A 466 3.81 -26.18 -17.42
CA ILE A 466 3.63 -26.67 -18.78
C ILE A 466 4.97 -26.78 -19.52
N ALA A 467 5.91 -25.86 -19.31
CA ALA A 467 7.25 -25.96 -19.90
C ALA A 467 8.01 -27.19 -19.39
N LYS A 468 7.89 -27.52 -18.09
CA LYS A 468 8.44 -28.75 -17.51
C LYS A 468 7.74 -29.99 -18.08
N ALA A 469 6.43 -29.93 -18.28
CA ALA A 469 5.65 -31.02 -18.86
C ALA A 469 6.07 -31.32 -20.31
N VAL A 470 6.37 -30.29 -21.13
CA VAL A 470 6.91 -30.48 -22.50
C VAL A 470 8.24 -31.25 -22.46
N ALA A 471 9.13 -30.92 -21.54
CA ALA A 471 10.42 -31.61 -21.39
C ALA A 471 10.25 -33.06 -20.92
N GLY A 472 9.36 -33.28 -19.95
CA GLY A 472 9.03 -34.61 -19.43
C GLY A 472 8.38 -35.49 -20.48
N GLU A 473 7.43 -34.94 -21.23
CA GLU A 473 6.78 -35.63 -22.32
C GLU A 473 7.78 -36.00 -23.42
N ALA A 474 8.72 -35.10 -23.76
CA ALA A 474 9.75 -35.35 -24.76
C ALA A 474 10.94 -36.20 -24.28
N ASP A 475 11.04 -36.49 -22.98
CA ASP A 475 12.20 -37.12 -22.31
C ASP A 475 13.55 -36.46 -22.67
N ARG A 476 13.60 -35.11 -22.62
CA ARG A 476 14.79 -34.30 -22.92
C ARG A 476 15.24 -33.47 -21.71
N PRO A 477 16.54 -33.10 -21.62
CA PRO A 477 17.04 -32.24 -20.54
C PRO A 477 16.32 -30.89 -20.49
N PHE A 478 16.10 -30.38 -19.27
CA PHE A 478 15.43 -29.11 -19.01
C PHE A 478 16.35 -28.18 -18.21
N PHE A 479 16.70 -27.03 -18.78
CA PHE A 479 17.45 -25.97 -18.12
C PHE A 479 16.48 -24.89 -17.64
N SER A 480 16.39 -24.69 -16.33
CA SER A 480 15.54 -23.63 -15.75
C SER A 480 16.40 -22.46 -15.28
N MET A 481 16.03 -21.24 -15.68
CA MET A 481 16.62 -19.99 -15.20
C MET A 481 15.55 -18.92 -15.04
N SER A 482 15.78 -17.95 -14.15
CA SER A 482 14.95 -16.76 -14.05
C SER A 482 15.55 -15.62 -14.85
N GLY A 483 14.73 -14.82 -15.53
CA GLY A 483 15.14 -13.60 -16.23
C GLY A 483 15.79 -12.61 -15.26
N SER A 484 15.33 -12.58 -14.00
CA SER A 484 15.94 -11.79 -12.93
C SER A 484 17.36 -12.23 -12.56
N ASP A 485 17.76 -13.48 -12.80
CA ASP A 485 19.13 -13.97 -12.53
C ASP A 485 20.18 -13.34 -13.47
N PHE A 486 19.73 -12.64 -14.51
CA PHE A 486 20.60 -12.02 -15.52
C PHE A 486 20.75 -10.52 -15.34
N VAL A 487 20.07 -9.92 -14.37
CA VAL A 487 20.13 -8.50 -14.05
C VAL A 487 20.99 -8.31 -12.80
N GLU A 488 22.23 -7.87 -12.99
CA GLU A 488 23.23 -7.74 -11.93
C GLU A 488 23.83 -6.33 -11.88
N MET A 489 24.45 -5.96 -10.74
CA MET A 489 25.11 -4.65 -10.59
C MET A 489 26.36 -4.50 -11.47
N PHE A 490 26.91 -5.60 -11.98
CA PHE A 490 28.15 -5.61 -12.76
C PHE A 490 27.87 -5.75 -14.26
N VAL A 491 28.25 -4.72 -15.02
CA VAL A 491 28.12 -4.69 -16.49
C VAL A 491 28.82 -5.91 -17.11
N GLY A 492 28.12 -6.60 -18.01
CA GLY A 492 28.66 -7.75 -18.76
C GLY A 492 28.58 -9.10 -18.06
N VAL A 493 28.21 -9.16 -16.77
CA VAL A 493 28.00 -10.45 -16.07
C VAL A 493 26.77 -11.18 -16.62
N GLY A 494 25.65 -10.48 -16.81
CA GLY A 494 24.44 -11.05 -17.41
C GLY A 494 24.70 -11.63 -18.80
N ALA A 495 25.35 -10.87 -19.69
CA ALA A 495 25.75 -11.34 -21.02
C ALA A 495 26.65 -12.58 -20.98
N SER A 496 27.61 -12.67 -20.05
CA SER A 496 28.46 -13.85 -19.90
C SER A 496 27.67 -15.09 -19.47
N ARG A 497 26.71 -14.93 -18.54
CA ARG A 497 25.82 -16.01 -18.09
C ARG A 497 24.92 -16.53 -19.22
N VAL A 498 24.42 -15.63 -20.07
CA VAL A 498 23.65 -16.02 -21.27
C VAL A 498 24.51 -16.91 -22.17
N ARG A 499 25.74 -16.51 -22.49
CA ARG A 499 26.66 -17.33 -23.32
C ARG A 499 26.91 -18.71 -22.73
N ASP A 500 27.29 -18.78 -21.45
CA ASP A 500 27.58 -20.07 -20.81
C ASP A 500 26.36 -20.99 -20.78
N THR A 501 25.16 -20.40 -20.61
CA THR A 501 23.90 -21.15 -20.63
C THR A 501 23.64 -21.77 -22.01
N PHE A 502 23.80 -21.02 -23.09
CA PHE A 502 23.65 -21.54 -24.45
C PHE A 502 24.77 -22.54 -24.81
N ASP A 503 25.99 -22.35 -24.32
CA ASP A 503 27.08 -23.33 -24.46
C ASP A 503 26.77 -24.66 -23.76
N GLN A 504 26.16 -24.60 -22.58
CA GLN A 504 25.72 -25.80 -21.86
C GLN A 504 24.54 -26.48 -22.56
N ALA A 505 23.59 -25.71 -23.08
CA ALA A 505 22.46 -26.22 -23.86
C ALA A 505 22.96 -26.95 -25.12
N ARG A 506 23.89 -26.35 -25.87
CA ARG A 506 24.51 -26.98 -27.06
C ARG A 506 25.15 -28.33 -26.76
N LYS A 507 25.81 -28.49 -25.61
CA LYS A 507 26.42 -29.76 -25.18
C LYS A 507 25.40 -30.85 -24.86
N HIS A 508 24.17 -30.48 -24.52
CA HIS A 508 23.11 -31.40 -24.10
C HIS A 508 21.94 -31.47 -25.08
N ALA A 509 22.12 -30.92 -26.29
CA ALA A 509 21.09 -30.93 -27.32
C ALA A 509 20.77 -32.37 -27.78
N PRO A 510 19.50 -32.68 -28.09
CA PRO A 510 18.33 -31.80 -28.03
C PRO A 510 17.82 -31.59 -26.60
N CYS A 511 17.56 -30.34 -26.22
CA CYS A 511 17.15 -29.93 -24.88
C CYS A 511 16.22 -28.71 -24.91
N ILE A 512 15.58 -28.44 -23.76
CA ILE A 512 14.72 -27.27 -23.57
C ILE A 512 15.41 -26.29 -22.61
N VAL A 513 15.46 -25.02 -23.01
CA VAL A 513 15.93 -23.92 -22.17
C VAL A 513 14.72 -23.08 -21.77
N PHE A 514 14.41 -23.03 -20.48
CA PHE A 514 13.28 -22.29 -19.93
C PHE A 514 13.74 -21.04 -19.18
N MET A 515 13.25 -19.88 -19.61
CA MET A 515 13.46 -18.58 -18.97
C MET A 515 12.14 -18.06 -18.38
N ASP A 516 12.02 -18.04 -17.05
CA ASP A 516 10.90 -17.37 -16.38
C ASP A 516 11.12 -15.85 -16.33
N GLU A 517 10.07 -15.04 -16.15
CA GLU A 517 10.16 -13.57 -16.01
C GLU A 517 11.06 -12.88 -17.06
N ILE A 518 10.90 -13.23 -18.35
CA ILE A 518 11.73 -12.66 -19.42
C ILE A 518 11.60 -11.13 -19.51
N ASP A 519 10.53 -10.54 -18.99
CA ASP A 519 10.34 -9.09 -18.87
C ASP A 519 11.36 -8.39 -17.97
N ALA A 520 12.08 -9.11 -17.11
CA ALA A 520 13.20 -8.55 -16.35
C ALA A 520 14.37 -8.11 -17.26
N VAL A 521 14.66 -8.88 -18.31
CA VAL A 521 15.75 -8.63 -19.27
C VAL A 521 15.27 -8.05 -20.59
N GLY A 522 14.02 -8.32 -20.96
CA GLY A 522 13.44 -8.03 -22.27
C GLY A 522 12.63 -6.75 -22.33
N ARG A 523 12.70 -5.87 -21.32
CA ARG A 523 11.88 -4.65 -21.26
C ARG A 523 12.33 -3.60 -22.29
N HIS A 524 11.40 -2.97 -22.99
CA HIS A 524 11.70 -1.88 -23.91
C HIS A 524 12.24 -0.63 -23.19
N ARG A 525 13.13 0.14 -23.85
CA ARG A 525 13.67 1.41 -23.37
C ARG A 525 12.55 2.38 -22.95
N GLY A 526 12.66 2.93 -21.75
CA GLY A 526 12.00 4.17 -21.34
C GLY A 526 13.01 5.33 -21.35
N VAL A 527 12.57 6.53 -21.74
CA VAL A 527 13.40 7.75 -21.71
C VAL A 527 13.58 8.19 -20.24
N GLY A 528 14.47 7.49 -19.53
CA GLY A 528 14.85 7.79 -18.15
C GLY A 528 16.33 8.13 -18.09
N VAL A 529 16.65 9.33 -17.63
CA VAL A 529 18.02 9.80 -17.37
C VAL A 529 18.55 9.06 -16.13
N GLY A 530 19.31 7.99 -16.33
CA GLY A 530 19.94 7.22 -15.25
C GLY A 530 20.47 5.86 -15.71
N GLY A 531 21.78 5.60 -15.52
CA GLY A 531 22.58 4.50 -16.09
C GLY A 531 22.30 3.07 -15.61
N GLY A 532 21.04 2.72 -15.33
CA GLY A 532 20.63 1.33 -15.08
C GLY A 532 20.27 0.53 -16.34
N ASN A 533 20.28 1.18 -17.52
CA ASN A 533 19.85 0.57 -18.77
C ASN A 533 20.94 -0.23 -19.50
N ASP A 534 22.22 0.10 -19.31
CA ASP A 534 23.30 -0.44 -20.16
C ASP A 534 23.55 -1.94 -19.95
N GLU A 535 23.41 -2.43 -18.71
CA GLU A 535 23.60 -3.85 -18.38
C GLU A 535 22.48 -4.72 -18.96
N ARG A 536 21.22 -4.30 -18.77
CA ARG A 536 20.05 -5.00 -19.28
C ARG A 536 20.05 -5.05 -20.80
N GLU A 537 20.39 -3.94 -21.44
CA GLU A 537 20.52 -3.87 -22.90
C GLU A 537 21.63 -4.77 -23.43
N GLN A 538 22.79 -4.82 -22.75
CA GLN A 538 23.87 -5.71 -23.16
C GLN A 538 23.46 -7.18 -23.03
N THR A 539 22.78 -7.54 -21.95
CA THR A 539 22.31 -8.91 -21.71
C THR A 539 21.20 -9.31 -22.68
N LEU A 540 20.25 -8.40 -22.97
CA LEU A 540 19.23 -8.58 -24.00
C LEU A 540 19.86 -8.78 -25.37
N ASN A 541 20.78 -7.90 -25.78
CA ASN A 541 21.46 -8.02 -27.07
C ASN A 541 22.25 -9.33 -27.17
N GLN A 542 22.88 -9.78 -26.08
CA GLN A 542 23.55 -11.08 -26.08
C GLN A 542 22.56 -12.23 -26.27
N LEU A 543 21.39 -12.19 -25.62
CA LEU A 543 20.33 -13.18 -25.83
C LEU A 543 19.88 -13.20 -27.30
N LEU A 544 19.68 -12.03 -27.90
CA LEU A 544 19.33 -11.92 -29.33
C LEU A 544 20.42 -12.52 -30.24
N VAL A 545 21.69 -12.26 -29.94
CA VAL A 545 22.83 -12.82 -30.69
C VAL A 545 22.88 -14.34 -30.56
N GLU A 546 22.66 -14.91 -29.37
CA GLU A 546 22.61 -16.37 -29.21
C GLU A 546 21.41 -16.98 -29.97
N MET A 547 20.22 -16.36 -29.91
CA MET A 547 19.03 -16.82 -30.63
C MET A 547 19.18 -16.80 -32.15
N ASP A 548 19.81 -15.75 -32.68
CA ASP A 548 20.11 -15.64 -34.10
C ASP A 548 21.26 -16.59 -34.51
N GLY A 549 22.14 -16.96 -33.56
CA GLY A 549 23.40 -17.68 -33.79
C GLY A 549 23.33 -19.20 -33.97
N PHE A 550 22.28 -19.89 -33.47
CA PHE A 550 22.14 -21.35 -33.69
C PHE A 550 21.22 -21.68 -34.87
N GLU A 551 21.52 -22.75 -35.60
CA GLU A 551 20.63 -23.23 -36.66
C GLU A 551 19.42 -23.97 -36.08
N SER A 552 18.25 -23.89 -36.73
CA SER A 552 17.04 -24.61 -36.30
C SER A 552 17.22 -26.14 -36.17
N ASN A 553 18.29 -26.68 -36.76
CA ASN A 553 18.61 -28.11 -36.77
C ASN A 553 19.38 -28.58 -35.52
N GLU A 554 19.84 -27.67 -34.66
CA GLU A 554 20.58 -28.03 -33.44
C GLU A 554 19.70 -28.67 -32.36
N GLY A 555 18.37 -28.63 -32.49
CA GLY A 555 17.43 -29.30 -31.58
C GLY A 555 17.30 -28.64 -30.20
N ILE A 556 17.66 -27.36 -30.10
CA ILE A 556 17.52 -26.53 -28.90
C ILE A 556 16.26 -25.68 -29.05
N ILE A 557 15.40 -25.69 -28.03
CA ILE A 557 14.17 -24.89 -28.00
C ILE A 557 14.19 -23.98 -26.78
N LEU A 558 14.07 -22.67 -27.03
CA LEU A 558 13.94 -21.67 -25.98
C LEU A 558 12.45 -21.48 -25.63
N VAL A 559 12.09 -21.63 -24.37
CA VAL A 559 10.74 -21.37 -23.86
C VAL A 559 10.85 -20.24 -22.84
N ALA A 560 10.16 -19.13 -23.07
CA ALA A 560 10.12 -18.01 -22.14
C ALA A 560 8.72 -17.85 -21.56
N ALA A 561 8.61 -17.40 -20.31
CA ALA A 561 7.34 -17.06 -19.68
C ALA A 561 7.30 -15.58 -19.30
N THR A 562 6.17 -14.92 -19.54
CA THR A 562 5.93 -13.56 -19.05
C THR A 562 4.46 -13.37 -18.65
N ASN A 563 4.24 -12.50 -17.67
CA ASN A 563 2.91 -11.99 -17.33
C ASN A 563 2.57 -10.71 -18.11
N ARG A 564 3.56 -10.09 -18.74
CA ARG A 564 3.48 -8.74 -19.33
C ARG A 564 4.06 -8.73 -20.74
N PRO A 565 3.33 -9.23 -21.74
CA PRO A 565 3.82 -9.23 -23.12
C PRO A 565 3.95 -7.80 -23.70
N ASP A 566 3.24 -6.83 -23.12
CA ASP A 566 3.18 -5.43 -23.50
C ASP A 566 4.51 -4.68 -23.29
N VAL A 567 5.26 -5.02 -22.23
CA VAL A 567 6.51 -4.33 -21.89
C VAL A 567 7.73 -4.86 -22.64
N LEU A 568 7.58 -5.97 -23.36
CA LEU A 568 8.68 -6.63 -24.04
C LEU A 568 9.16 -5.88 -25.29
N ASP A 569 10.46 -5.89 -25.53
CA ASP A 569 11.07 -5.37 -26.74
C ASP A 569 10.56 -6.15 -27.96
N LYS A 570 10.03 -5.41 -28.94
CA LYS A 570 9.55 -5.94 -30.22
C LYS A 570 10.63 -6.73 -30.96
N ALA A 571 11.91 -6.49 -30.68
CA ALA A 571 13.03 -7.25 -31.22
C ALA A 571 12.96 -8.74 -30.83
N LEU A 572 12.56 -9.08 -29.60
CA LEU A 572 12.40 -10.48 -29.16
C LEU A 572 11.31 -11.22 -29.93
N LEU A 573 10.30 -10.47 -30.38
CA LEU A 573 9.08 -10.97 -31.02
C LEU A 573 9.19 -11.07 -32.55
N ARG A 574 10.37 -10.84 -33.13
CA ARG A 574 10.61 -10.94 -34.57
C ARG A 574 10.78 -12.41 -35.00
N PRO A 575 10.39 -12.76 -36.25
CA PRO A 575 10.63 -14.10 -36.79
C PRO A 575 12.11 -14.51 -36.74
N GLY A 576 12.37 -15.77 -36.40
CA GLY A 576 13.68 -16.32 -36.05
C GLY A 576 14.02 -16.28 -34.55
N ARG A 577 13.13 -15.78 -33.69
CA ARG A 577 13.34 -15.63 -32.24
C ARG A 577 12.17 -16.26 -31.48
N PHE A 578 11.34 -15.47 -30.79
CA PHE A 578 10.07 -15.96 -30.22
C PHE A 578 8.99 -15.97 -31.28
N ASP A 579 9.05 -17.00 -32.13
CA ASP A 579 8.21 -17.15 -33.32
C ASP A 579 6.82 -17.64 -32.98
N ARG A 580 6.70 -18.40 -31.89
CA ARG A 580 5.43 -18.94 -31.40
C ARG A 580 5.05 -18.23 -30.12
N ARG A 581 3.80 -17.78 -30.03
CA ARG A 581 3.22 -17.27 -28.78
C ARG A 581 2.12 -18.23 -28.37
N VAL A 582 2.27 -18.80 -27.17
CA VAL A 582 1.28 -19.70 -26.59
C VAL A 582 0.63 -18.94 -25.45
N VAL A 583 -0.66 -18.64 -25.60
CA VAL A 583 -1.43 -17.94 -24.57
C VAL A 583 -1.96 -18.98 -23.58
N ILE A 584 -1.72 -18.75 -22.30
CA ILE A 584 -2.15 -19.60 -21.19
C ILE A 584 -3.00 -18.73 -20.27
N ASP A 585 -4.26 -18.62 -20.64
CA ASP A 585 -5.26 -17.83 -19.93
C ASP A 585 -5.71 -18.48 -18.62
N LEU A 586 -6.57 -17.76 -17.90
CA LEU A 586 -7.21 -18.30 -16.71
C LEU A 586 -8.13 -19.48 -17.10
N PRO A 587 -8.16 -20.55 -16.29
CA PRO A 587 -8.96 -21.72 -16.59
C PRO A 587 -10.47 -21.42 -16.53
N ASP A 588 -11.20 -21.99 -17.48
CA ASP A 588 -12.67 -22.07 -17.50
C ASP A 588 -13.22 -22.90 -16.33
N ILE A 589 -14.54 -22.85 -16.06
CA ILE A 589 -15.18 -23.69 -15.01
C ILE A 589 -14.76 -25.17 -15.12
N ARG A 590 -14.75 -25.73 -16.34
CA ARG A 590 -14.33 -27.12 -16.56
C ARG A 590 -12.83 -27.30 -16.27
N GLY A 591 -11.99 -26.39 -16.74
CA GLY A 591 -10.55 -26.41 -16.46
C GLY A 591 -10.26 -26.33 -14.95
N ARG A 592 -10.98 -25.47 -14.23
CA ARG A 592 -10.89 -25.35 -12.76
C ARG A 592 -11.29 -26.64 -12.06
N TYR A 593 -12.36 -27.28 -12.51
CA TYR A 593 -12.78 -28.59 -12.00
C TYR A 593 -11.68 -29.65 -12.22
N GLU A 594 -11.10 -29.71 -13.43
CA GLU A 594 -10.03 -30.67 -13.75
C GLU A 594 -8.75 -30.41 -12.91
N ILE A 595 -8.39 -29.14 -12.71
CA ILE A 595 -7.28 -28.74 -11.81
C ILE A 595 -7.59 -29.17 -10.37
N LEU A 596 -8.77 -28.83 -9.84
CA LEU A 596 -9.17 -29.24 -8.49
C LEU A 596 -9.14 -30.76 -8.35
N GLN A 597 -9.63 -31.50 -9.34
CA GLN A 597 -9.60 -32.97 -9.34
C GLN A 597 -8.18 -33.51 -9.32
N LEU A 598 -7.24 -32.88 -10.04
CA LEU A 598 -5.84 -33.26 -10.06
C LEU A 598 -5.17 -33.07 -8.69
N HIS A 599 -5.36 -31.92 -8.06
CA HIS A 599 -4.80 -31.64 -6.74
C HIS A 599 -5.51 -32.42 -5.62
N ALA A 600 -6.81 -32.69 -5.77
CA ALA A 600 -7.59 -33.52 -4.84
C ALA A 600 -7.02 -34.94 -4.71
N LYS A 601 -6.41 -35.52 -5.75
CA LYS A 601 -5.76 -36.85 -5.68
C LYS A 601 -4.64 -36.92 -4.63
N LYS A 602 -4.04 -35.78 -4.26
CA LYS A 602 -2.95 -35.70 -3.28
C LYS A 602 -3.46 -35.59 -1.84
N ILE A 603 -4.76 -35.36 -1.63
CA ILE A 603 -5.37 -35.04 -0.34
C ILE A 603 -6.50 -36.03 -0.04
N LYS A 604 -6.68 -36.41 1.24
CA LYS A 604 -7.81 -37.24 1.67
C LYS A 604 -9.07 -36.37 1.80
N ILE A 605 -9.93 -36.38 0.79
CA ILE A 605 -11.17 -35.58 0.75
C ILE A 605 -12.39 -36.50 0.87
N ALA A 606 -13.42 -36.06 1.61
CA ALA A 606 -14.69 -36.78 1.73
C ALA A 606 -15.44 -36.83 0.39
N PRO A 607 -16.17 -37.93 0.09
CA PRO A 607 -16.91 -38.07 -1.17
C PRO A 607 -18.09 -37.08 -1.32
N GLU A 608 -18.50 -36.45 -0.23
CA GLU A 608 -19.58 -35.44 -0.20
C GLU A 608 -19.14 -34.09 -0.78
N VAL A 609 -17.84 -33.84 -0.95
CA VAL A 609 -17.31 -32.57 -1.46
C VAL A 609 -17.57 -32.45 -2.96
N ASP A 610 -18.38 -31.47 -3.35
CA ASP A 610 -18.65 -31.15 -4.75
C ASP A 610 -17.61 -30.17 -5.32
N LEU A 611 -16.55 -30.72 -5.94
CA LEU A 611 -15.52 -29.91 -6.60
C LEU A 611 -16.05 -29.06 -7.77
N MET A 612 -17.17 -29.45 -8.40
CA MET A 612 -17.76 -28.68 -9.49
C MET A 612 -18.44 -27.42 -8.95
N ARG A 613 -19.08 -27.51 -7.77
CA ARG A 613 -19.60 -26.34 -7.05
C ARG A 613 -18.46 -25.39 -6.68
N ILE A 614 -17.34 -25.93 -6.17
CA ILE A 614 -16.16 -25.11 -5.84
C ILE A 614 -15.62 -24.39 -7.09
N ALA A 615 -15.45 -25.11 -8.21
CA ALA A 615 -14.99 -24.53 -9.47
C ALA A 615 -15.88 -23.39 -9.98
N ARG A 616 -17.20 -23.47 -9.78
CA ARG A 616 -18.14 -22.38 -10.11
C ARG A 616 -17.98 -21.18 -9.17
N SER A 617 -17.73 -21.44 -7.88
CA SER A 617 -17.58 -20.41 -6.85
C SER A 617 -16.22 -19.73 -6.78
N THR A 618 -15.28 -20.13 -7.64
CA THR A 618 -13.95 -19.51 -7.78
C THR A 618 -13.77 -18.90 -9.18
N PRO A 619 -14.62 -17.96 -9.62
CA PRO A 619 -14.45 -17.33 -10.92
C PRO A 619 -13.15 -16.53 -10.97
N GLY A 620 -12.42 -16.65 -12.08
CA GLY A 620 -11.14 -15.95 -12.28
C GLY A 620 -9.96 -16.50 -11.46
N ALA A 621 -10.15 -17.54 -10.66
CA ALA A 621 -9.06 -18.18 -9.92
C ALA A 621 -8.07 -18.87 -10.87
N SER A 622 -6.77 -18.64 -10.64
CA SER A 622 -5.69 -19.33 -11.35
C SER A 622 -5.50 -20.76 -10.84
N GLY A 623 -4.72 -21.57 -11.56
CA GLY A 623 -4.41 -22.94 -11.11
C GLY A 623 -3.70 -22.97 -9.75
N ALA A 624 -2.81 -22.00 -9.51
CA ALA A 624 -2.14 -21.84 -8.21
C ALA A 624 -3.11 -21.47 -7.08
N ASP A 625 -4.12 -20.64 -7.36
CA ASP A 625 -5.14 -20.28 -6.36
C ASP A 625 -5.98 -21.50 -5.98
N LEU A 626 -6.35 -22.34 -6.95
CA LEU A 626 -7.11 -23.58 -6.71
C LEU A 626 -6.31 -24.62 -5.92
N GLU A 627 -5.02 -24.77 -6.23
CA GLU A 627 -4.12 -25.58 -5.42
C GLU A 627 -4.07 -25.06 -3.98
N ASN A 628 -4.00 -23.74 -3.81
CA ASN A 628 -3.98 -23.11 -2.49
C ASN A 628 -5.30 -23.33 -1.72
N VAL A 629 -6.47 -23.26 -2.38
CA VAL A 629 -7.77 -23.56 -1.77
C VAL A 629 -7.79 -24.96 -1.16
N LEU A 630 -7.34 -25.98 -1.92
CA LEU A 630 -7.34 -27.34 -1.40
C LEU A 630 -6.29 -27.56 -0.31
N ASN A 631 -5.13 -26.92 -0.43
CA ASN A 631 -4.11 -26.96 0.61
C ASN A 631 -4.59 -26.32 1.92
N GLU A 632 -5.25 -25.16 1.85
CA GLU A 632 -5.85 -24.49 3.01
C GLU A 632 -6.97 -25.35 3.61
N ALA A 633 -7.77 -26.05 2.80
CA ALA A 633 -8.78 -26.97 3.30
C ALA A 633 -8.16 -28.14 4.09
N ALA A 634 -7.03 -28.66 3.62
CA ALA A 634 -6.26 -29.68 4.35
C ALA A 634 -5.72 -29.14 5.68
N LEU A 635 -5.20 -27.91 5.71
CA LEU A 635 -4.73 -27.27 6.95
C LEU A 635 -5.85 -27.04 7.95
N LEU A 636 -7.04 -26.63 7.48
CA LEU A 636 -8.24 -26.47 8.32
C LEU A 636 -8.69 -27.80 8.92
N ALA A 637 -8.70 -28.87 8.12
CA ALA A 637 -9.02 -30.21 8.60
C ALA A 637 -8.03 -30.67 9.69
N VAL A 638 -6.72 -30.42 9.49
CA VAL A 638 -5.67 -30.73 10.48
C VAL A 638 -5.87 -29.92 11.76
N HIS A 639 -6.20 -28.63 11.66
CA HIS A 639 -6.48 -27.78 12.82
C HIS A 639 -7.68 -28.29 13.64
N ARG A 640 -8.66 -28.90 12.98
CA ARG A 640 -9.80 -29.56 13.63
C ARG A 640 -9.48 -30.97 14.13
N SER A 641 -8.22 -31.42 14.01
CA SER A 641 -7.79 -32.79 14.31
C SER A 641 -8.55 -33.86 13.51
N SER A 642 -8.98 -33.53 12.29
CA SER A 642 -9.62 -34.46 11.35
C SER A 642 -8.59 -35.04 10.38
N GLU A 643 -8.68 -36.33 10.07
CA GLU A 643 -7.84 -36.99 9.06
C GLU A 643 -8.37 -36.83 7.62
N ILE A 644 -9.61 -36.37 7.46
CA ILE A 644 -10.31 -36.23 6.18
C ILE A 644 -10.83 -34.79 6.05
N VAL A 645 -10.61 -34.20 4.88
CA VAL A 645 -11.14 -32.88 4.51
C VAL A 645 -12.63 -33.00 4.18
N GLN A 646 -13.47 -32.21 4.85
CA GLN A 646 -14.91 -32.18 4.64
C GLN A 646 -15.33 -30.94 3.83
N ASP A 647 -16.57 -30.93 3.33
CA ASP A 647 -17.11 -29.82 2.53
C ASP A 647 -17.04 -28.44 3.23
N PRO A 648 -17.33 -28.32 4.54
CA PRO A 648 -17.15 -27.05 5.25
C PRO A 648 -15.70 -26.54 5.25
N ASP A 649 -14.71 -27.43 5.33
CA ASP A 649 -13.29 -27.04 5.31
C ASP A 649 -12.92 -26.45 3.94
N VAL A 650 -13.44 -27.03 2.85
CA VAL A 650 -13.18 -26.55 1.48
C VAL A 650 -13.87 -25.22 1.20
N ARG A 651 -15.13 -25.05 1.66
CA ARG A 651 -15.84 -23.77 1.55
C ARG A 651 -15.16 -22.67 2.35
N GLU A 652 -14.73 -22.96 3.58
CA GLU A 652 -14.01 -21.98 4.41
C GLU A 652 -12.64 -21.64 3.82
N ALA A 653 -11.91 -22.63 3.31
CA ALA A 653 -10.64 -22.40 2.63
C ALA A 653 -10.79 -21.54 1.38
N ARG A 654 -11.83 -21.80 0.57
CA ARG A 654 -12.18 -20.95 -0.57
C ARG A 654 -12.41 -19.50 -0.13
N ASP A 655 -13.26 -19.29 0.87
CA ASP A 655 -13.60 -17.95 1.36
C ASP A 655 -12.34 -17.25 1.91
N LYS A 656 -11.47 -17.99 2.60
CA LYS A 656 -10.18 -17.50 3.11
C LYS A 656 -9.21 -17.10 1.99
N VAL A 657 -9.10 -17.87 0.92
CA VAL A 657 -8.20 -17.57 -0.20
C VAL A 657 -8.71 -16.38 -1.02
N LEU A 658 -10.02 -16.30 -1.27
CA LEU A 658 -10.61 -15.24 -2.08
C LEU A 658 -10.72 -13.90 -1.34
N PHE A 659 -11.07 -13.92 -0.05
CA PHE A 659 -11.46 -12.71 0.71
C PHE A 659 -10.60 -12.44 1.94
N GLY A 660 -9.66 -13.33 2.25
CA GLY A 660 -8.81 -13.24 3.43
C GLY A 660 -9.42 -13.90 4.67
N LYS A 661 -8.64 -13.90 5.75
CA LYS A 661 -9.02 -14.53 7.02
C LYS A 661 -10.15 -13.76 7.72
N GLU A 662 -11.04 -14.50 8.37
CA GLU A 662 -12.06 -13.96 9.28
C GLU A 662 -11.42 -13.13 10.41
N ARG A 663 -12.01 -11.97 10.70
CA ARG A 663 -11.57 -11.07 11.77
C ARG A 663 -12.44 -11.23 13.03
N ARG A 664 -12.39 -12.40 13.66
CA ARG A 664 -13.20 -12.70 14.86
C ARG A 664 -12.94 -11.77 16.06
N SER A 665 -11.74 -11.18 16.15
CA SER A 665 -11.41 -10.21 17.21
C SER A 665 -11.89 -8.79 16.92
N PHE A 666 -12.51 -8.55 15.77
CA PHE A 666 -13.02 -7.24 15.39
C PHE A 666 -14.47 -7.12 15.83
N GLU A 667 -14.66 -6.54 17.01
CA GLU A 667 -16.00 -6.28 17.56
C GLU A 667 -16.62 -5.09 16.82
N LEU A 668 -17.74 -5.36 16.15
CA LEU A 668 -18.59 -4.33 15.56
C LEU A 668 -19.63 -3.90 16.58
N ASP A 669 -19.87 -2.59 16.66
CA ASP A 669 -20.98 -2.05 17.42
C ASP A 669 -22.32 -2.59 16.87
N GLN A 670 -23.33 -2.71 17.73
CA GLN A 670 -24.58 -3.35 17.40
C GLN A 670 -25.32 -2.62 16.27
N GLU A 671 -25.22 -1.29 16.23
CA GLU A 671 -25.77 -0.44 15.16
C GLU A 671 -25.02 -0.63 13.83
N ALA A 672 -23.68 -0.72 13.87
CA ALA A 672 -22.87 -0.99 12.68
C ALA A 672 -23.14 -2.39 12.12
N ARG A 673 -23.32 -3.38 13.00
CA ARG A 673 -23.69 -4.76 12.66
C ARG A 673 -25.09 -4.82 12.04
N TRP A 674 -26.05 -4.09 12.59
CA TRP A 674 -27.39 -3.93 12.01
C TRP A 674 -27.33 -3.31 10.62
N THR A 675 -26.61 -2.19 10.47
CA THR A 675 -26.41 -1.52 9.18
C THR A 675 -25.82 -2.48 8.14
N THR A 676 -24.82 -3.28 8.52
CA THR A 676 -24.21 -4.28 7.64
C THR A 676 -25.22 -5.38 7.26
N ALA A 677 -26.05 -5.87 8.20
CA ALA A 677 -27.07 -6.87 7.90
C ALA A 677 -28.12 -6.36 6.90
N VAL A 678 -28.59 -5.12 7.08
CA VAL A 678 -29.53 -4.47 6.17
C VAL A 678 -28.92 -4.29 4.78
N HIS A 679 -27.64 -3.89 4.74
CA HIS A 679 -26.89 -3.70 3.50
C HIS A 679 -26.79 -5.01 2.70
N GLU A 680 -26.35 -6.10 3.33
CA GLU A 680 -26.20 -7.40 2.68
C GLU A 680 -27.55 -8.02 2.28
N ALA A 681 -28.58 -7.87 3.13
CA ALA A 681 -29.94 -8.27 2.80
C ALA A 681 -30.46 -7.53 1.55
N GLY A 682 -30.10 -6.25 1.39
CA GLY A 682 -30.40 -5.44 0.21
C GLY A 682 -29.87 -6.04 -1.08
N HIS A 683 -28.57 -6.38 -1.12
CA HIS A 683 -27.98 -7.04 -2.27
C HIS A 683 -28.66 -8.38 -2.60
N ALA A 684 -28.89 -9.21 -1.59
CA ALA A 684 -29.48 -10.54 -1.76
C ALA A 684 -30.90 -10.48 -2.34
N ILE A 685 -31.75 -9.57 -1.84
CA ILE A 685 -33.14 -9.43 -2.30
C ILE A 685 -33.19 -8.88 -3.73
N VAL A 686 -32.39 -7.87 -4.05
CA VAL A 686 -32.36 -7.30 -5.41
C VAL A 686 -31.83 -8.35 -6.40
N ALA A 687 -30.75 -9.05 -6.06
CA ALA A 687 -30.19 -10.12 -6.89
C ALA A 687 -31.23 -11.21 -7.18
N LYS A 688 -31.99 -11.66 -6.17
CA LYS A 688 -33.02 -12.69 -6.36
C LYS A 688 -34.25 -12.21 -7.14
N SER A 689 -34.54 -10.91 -7.08
CA SER A 689 -35.72 -10.32 -7.74
C SER A 689 -35.53 -10.09 -9.23
N LEU A 690 -34.28 -10.03 -9.70
CA LEU A 690 -33.92 -9.75 -11.09
C LEU A 690 -33.56 -11.03 -11.85
N SER A 691 -34.07 -11.18 -13.07
CA SER A 691 -33.96 -12.41 -13.87
C SER A 691 -32.56 -12.71 -14.41
N HIS A 692 -31.68 -11.70 -14.48
CA HIS A 692 -30.35 -11.81 -15.10
C HIS A 692 -29.18 -11.75 -14.11
N CYS A 693 -29.48 -11.65 -12.81
CA CYS A 693 -28.46 -11.74 -11.77
C CYS A 693 -28.03 -13.20 -11.57
N ASP A 694 -26.77 -13.39 -11.18
CA ASP A 694 -26.31 -14.70 -10.78
C ASP A 694 -26.98 -15.12 -9.45
N PRO A 695 -27.32 -16.40 -9.27
CA PRO A 695 -27.90 -16.90 -8.02
C PRO A 695 -27.04 -16.57 -6.80
N VAL A 696 -27.68 -16.19 -5.70
CA VAL A 696 -27.01 -15.96 -4.42
C VAL A 696 -26.68 -17.31 -3.78
N GLU A 697 -25.42 -17.50 -3.43
CA GLU A 697 -24.87 -18.72 -2.85
C GLU A 697 -24.78 -18.64 -1.33
N LYS A 698 -24.43 -17.46 -0.79
CA LYS A 698 -24.25 -17.21 0.64
C LYS A 698 -24.29 -15.71 0.92
N VAL A 699 -24.86 -15.32 2.04
CA VAL A 699 -24.89 -13.95 2.56
C VAL A 699 -24.29 -13.97 3.96
N THR A 700 -23.34 -13.11 4.27
CA THR A 700 -22.68 -13.09 5.59
C THR A 700 -22.37 -11.66 6.05
N ILE A 701 -22.48 -11.44 7.37
CA ILE A 701 -22.09 -10.19 8.04
C ILE A 701 -20.78 -10.34 8.83
N ILE A 702 -20.03 -11.43 8.58
CA ILE A 702 -18.76 -11.70 9.24
C ILE A 702 -17.64 -10.93 8.51
N PRO A 703 -16.87 -10.07 9.19
CA PRO A 703 -15.85 -9.26 8.55
C PRO A 703 -14.68 -10.12 8.05
N ARG A 704 -14.31 -9.92 6.78
CA ARG A 704 -13.17 -10.58 6.11
C ARG A 704 -12.32 -9.57 5.37
N GLY A 705 -11.02 -9.56 5.67
CA GLY A 705 -10.09 -8.59 5.09
C GLY A 705 -10.54 -7.14 5.33
N LEU A 706 -10.87 -6.43 4.24
CA LEU A 706 -11.38 -5.06 4.23
C LEU A 706 -12.92 -4.96 4.21
N ALA A 707 -13.64 -6.06 3.99
CA ALA A 707 -15.10 -6.08 3.92
C ALA A 707 -15.73 -6.37 5.30
N LEU A 708 -16.83 -5.68 5.61
CA LEU A 708 -17.60 -5.87 6.85
C LEU A 708 -18.67 -6.97 6.71
N GLY A 709 -19.19 -7.16 5.50
CA GLY A 709 -20.12 -8.21 5.09
C GLY A 709 -19.90 -8.54 3.61
N ALA A 710 -20.55 -9.60 3.12
CA ALA A 710 -20.56 -9.92 1.71
C ALA A 710 -21.75 -10.80 1.29
N THR A 711 -22.25 -10.50 0.09
CA THR A 711 -23.22 -11.31 -0.64
C THR A 711 -22.52 -12.02 -1.80
N TYR A 712 -22.38 -13.34 -1.70
CA TYR A 712 -21.71 -14.16 -2.70
C TYR A 712 -22.71 -14.66 -3.74
N THR A 713 -22.40 -14.41 -5.03
CA THR A 713 -23.17 -14.94 -6.16
C THR A 713 -22.37 -16.00 -6.92
N LEU A 714 -23.07 -16.98 -7.48
CA LEU A 714 -22.47 -18.11 -8.20
C LEU A 714 -22.74 -18.01 -9.70
N PRO A 715 -21.73 -17.74 -10.54
CA PRO A 715 -21.91 -17.72 -11.98
C PRO A 715 -22.41 -19.07 -12.51
N THR A 716 -23.50 -19.05 -13.27
CA THR A 716 -24.09 -20.27 -13.86
C THR A 716 -23.38 -20.72 -15.13
N LYS A 717 -22.79 -19.77 -15.87
CA LYS A 717 -22.10 -19.98 -17.15
C LYS A 717 -20.81 -19.15 -17.21
N ASN A 718 -19.84 -19.61 -17.99
CA ASN A 718 -18.71 -18.77 -18.40
C ASN A 718 -19.25 -17.62 -19.27
N ARG A 719 -19.04 -16.38 -18.84
CA ARG A 719 -19.49 -15.19 -19.57
C ARG A 719 -18.37 -14.73 -20.50
N THR A 720 -18.62 -14.77 -21.81
CA THR A 720 -17.71 -14.19 -22.82
C THR A 720 -18.02 -12.74 -23.13
N GLY A 721 -19.21 -12.26 -22.73
CA GLY A 721 -19.66 -10.88 -22.88
C GLY A 721 -20.94 -10.65 -22.09
N TYR A 722 -21.32 -9.37 -21.98
CA TYR A 722 -22.50 -8.93 -21.24
C TYR A 722 -23.53 -8.32 -22.18
N LYS A 723 -24.82 -8.59 -21.94
CA LYS A 723 -25.91 -7.86 -22.59
C LYS A 723 -26.26 -6.61 -21.78
N LYS A 724 -26.78 -5.58 -22.45
CA LYS A 724 -27.18 -4.30 -21.81
C LYS A 724 -28.13 -4.50 -20.63
N GLU A 725 -29.16 -5.33 -20.79
CA GLU A 725 -30.12 -5.65 -19.71
C GLU A 725 -29.49 -6.44 -18.55
N GLU A 726 -28.53 -7.32 -18.84
CA GLU A 726 -27.80 -8.04 -17.79
C GLU A 726 -26.98 -7.05 -16.94
N LEU A 727 -26.33 -6.06 -17.57
CA LEU A 727 -25.58 -5.02 -16.88
C LEU A 727 -26.48 -4.12 -16.04
N ARG A 728 -27.65 -3.72 -16.56
CA ARG A 728 -28.65 -2.95 -15.79
C ARG A 728 -29.04 -3.67 -14.49
N HIS A 729 -29.25 -4.98 -14.56
CA HIS A 729 -29.56 -5.77 -13.37
C HIS A 729 -28.38 -5.88 -12.40
N ILE A 730 -27.15 -6.02 -12.90
CA ILE A 730 -25.93 -6.02 -12.07
C ILE A 730 -25.76 -4.67 -11.37
N LEU A 731 -25.95 -3.55 -12.08
CA LEU A 731 -25.87 -2.20 -11.52
C LEU A 731 -26.95 -1.98 -10.45
N ALA A 732 -28.17 -2.44 -10.68
CA ALA A 732 -29.24 -2.38 -9.67
C ALA A 732 -28.90 -3.21 -8.42
N MET A 733 -28.33 -4.41 -8.61
CA MET A 733 -27.86 -5.25 -7.50
C MET A 733 -26.75 -4.58 -6.69
N LEU A 734 -25.76 -3.94 -7.33
CA LEU A 734 -24.69 -3.19 -6.66
C LEU A 734 -25.24 -2.01 -5.82
N LEU A 735 -26.31 -1.36 -6.26
CA LEU A 735 -26.97 -0.32 -5.46
C LEU A 735 -27.95 -0.87 -4.41
N GLY A 736 -28.13 -2.19 -4.34
CA GLY A 736 -29.05 -2.85 -3.42
C GLY A 736 -28.76 -2.53 -1.95
N GLY A 737 -27.49 -2.66 -1.53
CA GLY A 737 -27.11 -2.36 -0.13
C GLY A 737 -27.33 -0.91 0.25
N ARG A 738 -26.89 0.04 -0.58
CA ARG A 738 -27.14 1.48 -0.37
C ARG A 738 -28.62 1.82 -0.29
N CYS A 739 -29.44 1.26 -1.19
CA CYS A 739 -30.88 1.52 -1.20
C CYS A 739 -31.58 0.88 0.01
N ALA A 740 -31.09 -0.26 0.51
CA ALA A 740 -31.65 -0.91 1.69
C ALA A 740 -31.42 -0.08 2.96
N GLU A 741 -30.23 0.50 3.12
CA GLU A 741 -29.94 1.48 4.19
C GLU A 741 -30.92 2.66 4.12
N GLU A 742 -31.10 3.26 2.93
CA GLU A 742 -32.00 4.39 2.73
C GLU A 742 -33.48 4.05 3.05
N VAL A 743 -33.94 2.85 2.72
CA VAL A 743 -35.36 2.43 2.88
C VAL A 743 -35.70 2.01 4.31
N LEU A 744 -34.76 1.35 5.02
CA LEU A 744 -35.01 0.77 6.34
C LEU A 744 -34.44 1.61 7.48
N ILE A 745 -33.22 2.14 7.33
CA ILE A 745 -32.51 2.91 8.37
C ILE A 745 -32.83 4.41 8.22
N GLY A 746 -32.86 4.91 6.97
CA GLY A 746 -33.11 6.32 6.68
C GLY A 746 -31.85 7.21 6.73
N ASP A 747 -30.69 6.63 7.02
CA ASP A 747 -29.36 7.24 6.91
C ASP A 747 -28.44 6.35 6.06
N ILE A 748 -27.37 6.93 5.48
CA ILE A 748 -26.46 6.28 4.55
C ILE A 748 -25.05 6.11 5.13
N SER A 749 -24.50 4.90 5.07
CA SER A 749 -23.17 4.58 5.61
C SER A 749 -22.02 4.87 4.64
N SER A 750 -20.76 4.86 5.08
CA SER A 750 -19.60 4.85 4.17
C SER A 750 -19.30 3.45 3.58
N GLY A 751 -20.00 2.41 4.03
CA GLY A 751 -19.72 1.00 3.68
C GLY A 751 -19.91 0.67 2.19
N ALA A 752 -20.79 1.39 1.48
CA ALA A 752 -21.09 1.16 0.06
C ALA A 752 -20.02 1.66 -0.93
N GLN A 753 -18.83 2.07 -0.46
CA GLN A 753 -17.80 2.68 -1.32
C GLN A 753 -17.39 1.78 -2.49
N ASN A 754 -17.11 0.50 -2.21
CA ASN A 754 -16.67 -0.48 -3.23
C ASN A 754 -17.76 -0.74 -4.27
N ASP A 755 -19.03 -0.81 -3.84
CA ASP A 755 -20.16 -1.01 -4.75
C ASP A 755 -20.34 0.18 -5.68
N ILE A 756 -20.18 1.41 -5.16
CA ILE A 756 -20.25 2.64 -5.96
C ILE A 756 -19.08 2.74 -6.95
N GLU A 757 -17.87 2.36 -6.54
CA GLU A 757 -16.70 2.33 -7.42
C GLU A 757 -16.91 1.36 -8.58
N ARG A 758 -17.35 0.12 -8.27
CA ARG A 758 -17.67 -0.91 -9.29
C ARG A 758 -18.82 -0.49 -10.20
N LEU A 759 -19.88 0.10 -9.62
CA LEU A 759 -21.02 0.62 -10.35
C LEU A 759 -20.57 1.67 -11.38
N THR A 760 -19.74 2.61 -10.95
CA THR A 760 -19.25 3.72 -11.77
C THR A 760 -18.33 3.20 -12.88
N ASP A 761 -17.42 2.28 -12.58
CA ASP A 761 -16.53 1.66 -13.58
C ASP A 761 -17.31 0.91 -14.66
N ILE A 762 -18.31 0.11 -14.28
CA ILE A 762 -19.15 -0.61 -15.24
C ILE A 762 -19.98 0.37 -16.09
N ALA A 763 -20.61 1.37 -15.47
CA ALA A 763 -21.41 2.38 -16.17
C ALA A 763 -20.54 3.17 -17.17
N ARG A 764 -19.31 3.53 -16.78
CA ARG A 764 -18.35 4.22 -17.65
C ARG A 764 -17.90 3.33 -18.81
N LYS A 765 -17.62 2.04 -18.58
CA LYS A 765 -17.33 1.07 -19.66
C LYS A 765 -18.49 0.88 -20.62
N MET A 766 -19.73 0.88 -20.13
CA MET A 766 -20.93 0.83 -20.99
C MET A 766 -20.98 2.01 -21.96
N VAL A 767 -20.59 3.21 -21.51
CA VAL A 767 -20.61 4.43 -22.31
C VAL A 767 -19.37 4.54 -23.21
N CYS A 768 -18.17 4.39 -22.65
CA CYS A 768 -16.91 4.71 -23.32
C CYS A 768 -16.29 3.56 -24.13
N GLU A 769 -16.45 2.31 -23.70
CA GLU A 769 -15.76 1.15 -24.29
C GLU A 769 -16.70 0.23 -25.08
N TRP A 770 -17.88 -0.07 -24.52
CA TRP A 770 -18.79 -1.07 -25.08
C TRP A 770 -19.85 -0.48 -26.03
N GLY A 771 -19.92 0.84 -26.15
CA GLY A 771 -20.85 1.51 -27.07
C GLY A 771 -22.33 1.21 -26.80
N MET A 772 -22.71 1.08 -25.53
CA MET A 772 -24.09 0.74 -25.11
C MET A 772 -24.99 1.96 -24.85
N CYS A 773 -24.45 3.17 -25.06
CA CYS A 773 -25.17 4.44 -24.97
C CYS A 773 -25.71 4.86 -26.35
N GLU A 774 -26.98 5.25 -26.41
CA GLU A 774 -27.62 5.68 -27.66
C GLU A 774 -27.13 7.05 -28.14
N ARG A 775 -26.77 7.94 -27.22
CA ARG A 775 -26.30 9.30 -27.51
C ARG A 775 -24.99 9.32 -28.30
N PHE A 776 -24.06 8.44 -27.94
CA PHE A 776 -22.74 8.32 -28.59
C PHE A 776 -22.70 7.22 -29.66
N GLY A 777 -23.60 6.24 -29.57
CA GLY A 777 -23.61 5.09 -30.47
C GLY A 777 -22.44 4.13 -30.21
N PRO A 778 -22.13 3.24 -31.18
CA PRO A 778 -21.07 2.23 -31.05
C PRO A 778 -19.68 2.82 -31.32
N VAL A 779 -19.28 3.83 -30.57
CA VAL A 779 -17.97 4.50 -30.68
C VAL A 779 -17.17 4.26 -29.40
N ALA A 780 -15.91 3.85 -29.55
CA ALA A 780 -14.97 3.82 -28.43
C ALA A 780 -14.44 5.24 -28.17
N LEU A 781 -14.91 5.86 -27.09
CA LEU A 781 -14.54 7.23 -26.70
C LEU A 781 -13.20 7.27 -25.96
N GLU A 782 -12.79 6.14 -25.38
CA GLU A 782 -11.52 5.98 -24.69
C GLU A 782 -10.62 5.02 -25.46
N GLU A 783 -9.48 5.53 -25.95
CA GLU A 783 -8.37 4.68 -26.31
C GLU A 783 -7.69 4.23 -25.02
N LYS A 784 -7.54 2.90 -24.84
CA LYS A 784 -6.61 2.38 -23.84
C LYS A 784 -5.24 2.97 -24.15
N ALA A 785 -4.77 3.85 -23.27
CA ALA A 785 -3.44 4.42 -23.34
C ALA A 785 -2.40 3.31 -23.09
N GLU A 786 -2.14 2.49 -24.11
CA GLU A 786 -1.10 1.45 -24.08
C GLU A 786 0.32 2.06 -24.09
N SER A 787 0.46 3.40 -24.09
CA SER A 787 1.75 4.07 -24.30
C SER A 787 2.13 5.21 -23.34
N SER A 788 1.43 5.44 -22.22
CA SER A 788 1.73 6.60 -21.36
C SER A 788 1.52 6.37 -19.86
N HIS A 789 2.18 5.36 -19.30
CA HIS A 789 2.28 5.21 -17.84
C HIS A 789 3.41 6.03 -17.20
N TYR A 790 3.91 7.09 -17.87
CA TYR A 790 5.12 7.82 -17.44
C TYR A 790 4.98 9.33 -17.26
N MET A 791 3.77 9.87 -17.31
CA MET A 791 3.49 11.24 -16.86
C MET A 791 2.06 11.30 -16.35
N GLY A 792 1.85 11.84 -15.14
CA GLY A 792 0.55 11.93 -14.46
C GLY A 792 -0.45 12.90 -15.10
N SER A 793 -0.55 12.89 -16.43
CA SER A 793 -1.55 13.60 -17.21
C SER A 793 -2.13 12.61 -18.23
N SER A 794 -3.28 12.04 -17.89
CA SER A 794 -4.15 11.40 -18.87
C SER A 794 -4.68 12.50 -19.79
N VAL A 795 -4.01 12.71 -20.93
CA VAL A 795 -4.59 13.52 -22.00
C VAL A 795 -5.80 12.73 -22.51
N SER A 796 -6.99 13.12 -22.05
CA SER A 796 -8.24 12.58 -22.58
C SER A 796 -8.26 12.83 -24.09
N ALA A 797 -8.46 11.77 -24.88
CA ALA A 797 -8.64 11.88 -26.33
C ALA A 797 -9.96 12.59 -26.71
N CYS A 798 -10.85 12.78 -25.73
CA CYS A 798 -12.14 13.45 -25.88
C CYS A 798 -12.07 14.94 -25.53
N SER A 799 -12.89 15.76 -26.22
CA SER A 799 -13.13 17.16 -25.85
C SER A 799 -13.84 17.25 -24.49
N ASP A 800 -13.68 18.38 -23.79
CA ASP A 800 -14.34 18.63 -22.50
C ASP A 800 -15.88 18.51 -22.59
N ASP A 801 -16.47 18.91 -23.72
CA ASP A 801 -17.91 18.76 -23.94
C ASP A 801 -18.34 17.30 -24.09
N THR A 802 -17.48 16.46 -24.69
CA THR A 802 -17.74 15.02 -24.79
C THR A 802 -17.60 14.36 -23.42
N LEU A 803 -16.59 14.74 -22.63
CA LEU A 803 -16.42 14.27 -21.26
C LEU A 803 -17.61 14.62 -20.37
N ARG A 804 -18.09 15.87 -20.43
CA ARG A 804 -19.31 16.28 -19.70
C ARG A 804 -20.52 15.44 -20.09
N ALA A 805 -20.70 15.21 -21.39
CA ALA A 805 -21.79 14.38 -21.88
C ALA A 805 -21.65 12.90 -21.44
N VAL A 806 -20.44 12.37 -21.33
CA VAL A 806 -20.19 11.02 -20.77
C VAL A 806 -20.60 10.98 -19.31
N ASP A 807 -20.19 11.95 -18.51
CA ASP A 807 -20.53 12.02 -17.09
C ASP A 807 -22.06 12.12 -16.86
N GLU A 808 -22.76 12.91 -17.68
CA GLU A 808 -24.22 12.99 -17.67
C GLU A 808 -24.88 11.62 -17.91
N GLU A 809 -24.41 10.86 -18.91
CA GLU A 809 -24.94 9.52 -19.23
C GLU A 809 -24.63 8.50 -18.14
N VAL A 810 -23.42 8.53 -17.56
CA VAL A 810 -23.04 7.66 -16.43
C VAL A 810 -23.95 7.94 -15.23
N LEU A 811 -24.19 9.21 -14.90
CA LEU A 811 -25.11 9.59 -13.83
C LEU A 811 -26.54 9.13 -14.10
N ALA A 812 -27.01 9.22 -15.35
CA ALA A 812 -28.34 8.76 -15.73
C ALA A 812 -28.50 7.24 -15.57
N ILE A 813 -27.50 6.45 -16.01
CA ILE A 813 -27.48 5.00 -15.84
C ILE A 813 -27.49 4.62 -14.36
N CYS A 814 -26.68 5.28 -13.53
CA CYS A 814 -26.63 5.05 -12.09
C CYS A 814 -27.96 5.42 -11.40
N ALA A 815 -28.63 6.50 -11.83
CA ALA A 815 -29.92 6.90 -11.30
C ALA A 815 -31.05 5.90 -11.67
N GLU A 816 -31.05 5.37 -12.89
CA GLU A 816 -31.98 4.32 -13.34
C GLU A 816 -31.81 3.05 -12.48
N ALA A 817 -30.56 2.63 -12.27
CA ALA A 817 -30.24 1.48 -11.41
C ALA A 817 -30.68 1.71 -9.95
N LYS A 818 -30.44 2.91 -9.40
CA LYS A 818 -30.89 3.29 -8.04
C LYS A 818 -32.41 3.20 -7.91
N SER A 819 -33.14 3.79 -8.86
CA SER A 819 -34.61 3.79 -8.85
C SER A 819 -35.17 2.36 -8.90
N THR A 820 -34.59 1.50 -9.72
CA THR A 820 -34.97 0.10 -9.84
C THR A 820 -34.74 -0.67 -8.53
N ALA A 821 -33.56 -0.53 -7.93
CA ALA A 821 -33.22 -1.19 -6.68
C ALA A 821 -34.13 -0.72 -5.52
N LYS A 822 -34.32 0.60 -5.40
CA LYS A 822 -35.18 1.20 -4.37
C LYS A 822 -36.62 0.71 -4.48
N LYS A 823 -37.20 0.68 -5.69
CA LYS A 823 -38.56 0.19 -5.92
C LYS A 823 -38.75 -1.26 -5.46
N ILE A 824 -37.80 -2.15 -5.80
CA ILE A 824 -37.83 -3.56 -5.40
C ILE A 824 -37.79 -3.69 -3.87
N LEU A 825 -36.94 -2.91 -3.21
CA LEU A 825 -36.75 -2.96 -1.76
C LEU A 825 -37.93 -2.34 -0.99
N GLU A 826 -38.56 -1.29 -1.53
CA GLU A 826 -39.80 -0.72 -0.97
C GLU A 826 -40.97 -1.71 -1.07
N GLU A 827 -41.13 -2.38 -2.22
CA GLU A 827 -42.16 -3.43 -2.41
C GLU A 827 -41.94 -4.63 -1.48
N LYS A 828 -40.68 -4.94 -1.14
CA LYS A 828 -40.27 -6.09 -0.31
C LYS A 828 -39.74 -5.70 1.06
N LYS A 829 -40.17 -4.56 1.61
CA LYS A 829 -39.63 -4.01 2.87
C LYS A 829 -39.76 -4.97 4.06
N GLU A 830 -40.88 -5.70 4.16
CA GLU A 830 -41.06 -6.69 5.23
C GLU A 830 -40.07 -7.87 5.14
N LEU A 831 -39.77 -8.31 3.92
CA LEU A 831 -38.79 -9.36 3.68
C LEU A 831 -37.37 -8.87 3.99
N LEU A 832 -37.07 -7.61 3.66
CA LEU A 832 -35.80 -6.97 4.00
C LEU A 832 -35.57 -6.94 5.51
N GLN A 833 -36.56 -6.53 6.29
CA GLN A 833 -36.49 -6.55 7.75
C GLN A 833 -36.25 -7.97 8.29
N LYS A 834 -37.08 -8.93 7.87
CA LYS A 834 -36.96 -10.33 8.31
C LYS A 834 -35.60 -10.95 7.98
N LEU A 835 -35.09 -10.71 6.78
CA LEU A 835 -33.79 -11.24 6.36
C LEU A 835 -32.65 -10.61 7.16
N SER A 836 -32.75 -9.31 7.45
CA SER A 836 -31.77 -8.58 8.28
C SER A 836 -31.75 -9.12 9.71
N ASP A 837 -32.93 -9.35 10.31
CA ASP A 837 -33.06 -9.94 11.65
C ASP A 837 -32.43 -11.34 11.71
N LEU A 838 -32.67 -12.17 10.70
CA LEU A 838 -32.07 -13.51 10.60
C LEU A 838 -30.55 -13.47 10.41
N LEU A 839 -30.02 -12.48 9.69
CA LEU A 839 -28.57 -12.29 9.55
C LEU A 839 -27.93 -11.85 10.87
N ILE A 840 -28.63 -11.08 11.71
CA ILE A 840 -28.16 -10.77 13.06
C ILE A 840 -28.12 -12.02 13.92
N GLU A 841 -29.14 -12.87 13.84
CA GLU A 841 -29.21 -14.09 14.65
C GLU A 841 -28.16 -15.14 14.24
N PHE A 842 -28.00 -15.39 12.94
CA PHE A 842 -27.20 -16.52 12.44
C PHE A 842 -25.87 -16.12 11.80
N GLU A 843 -25.61 -14.82 11.62
CA GLU A 843 -24.41 -14.22 10.98
C GLU A 843 -24.21 -14.54 9.50
N THR A 844 -24.68 -15.69 9.06
CA THR A 844 -24.51 -16.23 7.72
C THR A 844 -25.75 -17.02 7.32
N LEU A 845 -26.22 -16.81 6.09
CA LEU A 845 -27.30 -17.56 5.45
C LEU A 845 -26.81 -18.15 4.13
N ASP A 846 -27.00 -19.45 3.94
CA ASP A 846 -26.70 -20.12 2.66
C ASP A 846 -27.82 -19.84 1.63
N GLY A 847 -27.52 -20.00 0.35
CA GLY A 847 -28.46 -19.72 -0.74
C GLY A 847 -29.76 -20.53 -0.68
N GLN A 848 -29.68 -21.78 -0.22
CA GLN A 848 -30.88 -22.61 0.01
C GLN A 848 -31.74 -22.07 1.16
N GLU A 849 -31.11 -21.65 2.25
CA GLU A 849 -31.80 -21.06 3.40
C GLU A 849 -32.44 -19.72 3.01
N LEU A 850 -31.75 -18.91 2.19
CA LEU A 850 -32.30 -17.69 1.63
C LEU A 850 -33.57 -17.97 0.79
N GLU A 851 -33.58 -19.04 0.00
CA GLU A 851 -34.78 -19.46 -0.75
C GLU A 851 -35.93 -19.86 0.18
N GLU A 852 -35.65 -20.59 1.26
CA GLU A 852 -36.65 -20.94 2.28
C GLU A 852 -37.20 -19.70 3.00
N VAL A 853 -36.35 -18.70 3.29
CA VAL A 853 -36.77 -17.44 3.91
C VAL A 853 -37.68 -16.65 2.98
N ILE A 854 -37.33 -16.57 1.70
CA ILE A 854 -38.13 -15.88 0.68
C ILE A 854 -39.46 -16.61 0.43
N ALA A 855 -39.46 -17.94 0.47
CA ALA A 855 -40.67 -18.76 0.34
C ALA A 855 -41.54 -18.79 1.61
N GLY A 856 -41.03 -18.30 2.75
CA GLY A 856 -41.72 -18.31 4.04
C GLY A 856 -41.76 -19.69 4.72
N THR A 857 -40.91 -20.64 4.31
CA THR A 857 -40.85 -22.02 4.83
C THR A 857 -39.63 -22.29 5.73
N PHE A 858 -38.85 -21.27 6.04
CA PHE A 858 -37.62 -21.39 6.81
C PHE A 858 -37.85 -21.87 8.26
N ASP A 859 -37.12 -22.92 8.66
CA ASP A 859 -37.18 -23.50 10.01
C ASP A 859 -35.95 -23.08 10.84
N ALA A 860 -36.14 -22.06 11.68
CA ALA A 860 -35.10 -21.53 12.55
C ALA A 860 -34.62 -22.53 13.63
N GLU A 861 -35.46 -23.46 14.10
CA GLU A 861 -35.07 -24.43 15.12
C GLU A 861 -34.11 -25.48 14.57
N LYS A 862 -34.32 -25.89 13.32
CA LYS A 862 -33.42 -26.81 12.61
C LYS A 862 -32.01 -26.23 12.48
N LYS A 863 -31.90 -24.93 12.21
CA LYS A 863 -30.60 -24.24 12.07
C LYS A 863 -29.87 -24.09 13.41
N ARG A 864 -30.57 -23.73 14.49
CA ARG A 864 -29.98 -23.64 15.85
C ARG A 864 -29.31 -24.95 16.28
N LYS A 865 -29.96 -26.10 16.04
CA LYS A 865 -29.40 -27.42 16.35
C LYS A 865 -28.14 -27.77 15.56
N SER A 866 -27.97 -27.22 14.36
CA SER A 866 -26.77 -27.42 13.54
C SER A 866 -25.59 -26.58 14.04
N GLY A 867 -25.84 -25.36 14.52
CA GLY A 867 -24.83 -24.42 15.02
C GLY A 867 -24.15 -24.84 16.33
N GLU A 868 -24.90 -25.40 17.28
CA GLU A 868 -24.36 -25.88 18.58
C GLU A 868 -23.30 -26.99 18.42
N THR A 869 -23.32 -27.72 17.31
CA THR A 869 -22.32 -28.76 16.99
C THR A 869 -20.96 -28.18 16.56
N LEU A 870 -20.94 -26.93 16.07
CA LEU A 870 -19.74 -26.25 15.55
C LEU A 870 -19.06 -25.36 16.61
N GLU A 871 -19.79 -24.84 17.60
CA GLU A 871 -19.26 -23.94 18.65
C GLU A 871 -18.45 -24.61 19.76
N LYS A 872 -18.44 -25.95 19.87
CA LYS A 872 -17.66 -26.68 20.90
C LYS A 872 -16.14 -26.73 20.63
N VAL A 873 -15.59 -25.84 19.81
CA VAL A 873 -14.15 -25.69 19.60
C VAL A 873 -13.62 -24.64 20.58
N VAL A 874 -13.20 -25.12 21.76
CA VAL A 874 -12.51 -24.32 22.80
C VAL A 874 -11.17 -23.78 22.26
N PRO A 875 -10.77 -22.54 22.57
CA PRO A 875 -9.43 -22.06 22.26
C PRO A 875 -8.40 -22.90 23.02
N VAL A 876 -7.45 -23.51 22.30
CA VAL A 876 -6.29 -24.16 22.92
C VAL A 876 -5.44 -23.08 23.59
N GLU A 877 -5.44 -23.03 24.92
CA GLU A 877 -4.46 -22.24 25.69
C GLU A 877 -3.04 -22.66 25.30
N PRO A 878 -2.08 -21.72 25.21
CA PRO A 878 -0.70 -22.07 24.93
C PRO A 878 -0.17 -22.90 26.10
N ALA A 879 0.12 -24.17 25.83
CA ALA A 879 0.65 -25.10 26.82
C ALA A 879 1.91 -24.51 27.47
N GLU A 880 1.80 -24.18 28.77
CA GLU A 880 2.94 -23.88 29.61
C GLU A 880 3.92 -25.06 29.56
N GLY A 881 5.15 -24.76 29.17
CA GLY A 881 6.21 -25.75 28.95
C GLY A 881 6.54 -26.51 30.23
N LYS A 882 6.09 -27.77 30.31
CA LYS A 882 6.75 -28.78 31.15
C LYS A 882 8.06 -29.17 30.48
N ARG A 883 9.17 -28.74 31.09
CA ARG A 883 10.50 -29.29 30.82
C ARG A 883 10.52 -30.74 31.31
N GLU A 884 10.45 -31.69 30.39
CA GLU A 884 10.94 -33.05 30.63
C GLU A 884 12.37 -33.19 30.11
N GLU A 885 13.30 -33.35 31.06
CA GLU A 885 14.66 -33.82 30.81
C GLU A 885 14.62 -35.24 30.25
N THR A 886 14.93 -35.41 28.97
CA THR A 886 15.31 -36.72 28.44
C THR A 886 16.83 -36.86 28.46
N ALA A 887 17.29 -37.62 29.45
CA ALA A 887 18.65 -38.08 29.64
C ALA A 887 19.16 -38.94 28.46
N ARG A 888 20.42 -38.73 28.10
CA ARG A 888 21.21 -39.64 27.24
C ARG A 888 21.57 -40.90 28.04
N PRO A 889 21.51 -42.12 27.48
CA PRO A 889 22.20 -43.25 28.05
C PRO A 889 23.65 -43.28 27.58
N ALA A 890 24.59 -43.22 28.53
CA ALA A 890 25.98 -43.59 28.34
C ALA A 890 26.09 -45.13 28.33
N GLN A 891 26.83 -45.68 27.37
CA GLN A 891 27.37 -47.04 27.46
C GLN A 891 28.83 -46.93 27.89
N GLU A 892 29.12 -47.48 29.07
CA GLU A 892 30.46 -47.70 29.62
C GLU A 892 31.12 -48.94 29.00
N GLU A 893 32.45 -48.83 28.96
CA GLU A 893 33.46 -49.76 28.49
C GLU A 893 33.63 -51.01 29.37
N GLU A 894 34.09 -52.11 28.77
CA GLU A 894 35.12 -53.01 29.32
C GLU A 894 35.73 -53.80 28.13
N LYS A 895 37.02 -54.11 27.99
CA LYS A 895 38.27 -53.83 28.72
C LYS A 895 39.41 -54.45 27.88
N LYS A 896 40.60 -53.81 27.92
CA LYS A 896 41.97 -54.41 27.90
C LYS A 896 42.43 -55.18 26.65
N GLU A 897 43.70 -55.30 26.29
CA GLU A 897 45.03 -54.76 26.65
C GLU A 897 45.97 -55.28 25.55
N GLY A 898 46.95 -54.48 25.11
CA GLY A 898 48.23 -54.93 24.52
C GLY A 898 48.26 -55.49 23.09
N ASP A 899 48.62 -54.65 22.10
CA ASP A 899 49.98 -54.54 21.53
C ASP A 899 50.06 -53.36 20.55
#